data_AF-A0A9D3XGG6-F1
#
_entry.id   AF-A0A9D3XGG6-F1
#
_cell.length_a   1.000
_cell.length_b   1.000
_cell.length_c   1.000
_cell.angle_alpha   90.00
_cell.angle_beta   90.00
_cell.angle_gamma   90.00
#
_symmetry.space_group_name_H-M   'P 1'
#
loop_
_entity.id
_entity.type
_entity.pdbx_description
1 polymer ?
#
loop_
_entity_poly.entity_id
_entity_poly.type
_entity_poly.pdbx_seq_one_letter_code
_entity_poly.pdbx_strand_id
1 'polypeptide(L)'
;MFAKLKKKIAEEAAIAPRPGGAARIPRSVSKESITSVGADSGDDFASDGSSSREDLSSQLLRRNEQIRKLEAKLSDYAEQVRNLQKIKEKLEIALEKHQDSSMKKFQEQNEAYQANRAKMAEGMALALEKKDQEWREKLVHLEKEKEMLSAQLQEMREQSVNLFQKRDEIDELEGFQQQELAKVKHMLLQKEESLSRAEQELEACSQELTRAKKELQVTSNLSSVLSSEVEGLRQQHSELEAQRDELVAAEANAENKITALEQRGQELQTFIQHLSADLQNAQVAASGCEKRLEALQMEHESLKLEYEQHKLKMTVEVDEKNKLIEHLQEKVSSLEKRLEGNFSGDEHVWELLKEKTALEQKLDDTRQQLLTARTNHAETVNLLETQVTKLNSKVTEAQGLLCEREEFLKNFKESSMCQLKELEQALQLANGALERSKEEIGERDLQIQKLQTDLEVESSKLQQHISPVKHQCAERISRLEAQIAALETAREFDKTASQHKISQLEQENEDFNEIRQEYESSLKKQESELERLKKELSSRETVSVEIAKALEETRKQREELQQQVTDLILLIKEKDQLINEKTDVILKKEKELNQLSQGHEALVLQMHLLQSEIEACKSQAAEREETAGKQISALRLKMQEQQEQLLASGKNVFALEAARAFNKHLYPPEDSEVEQNGEVAAADILQLQKDNRDLEQQISEKNKMIKQLQQRMAELKKTLQKELKIRPDNEIPEVREKPNSEVPNAAMTVTNNSDLNDSREINFEYLKHVVLKFMSCRESEAFHLIKAVSVLLNFSQEEENMLKETLEYKVRFVFLCPLLDVPQHISQILGSVSNDNRCFHAISRPVCLQTFKHA
;
A
#
# COMPACT_ATOMS: atom_id res chain seq x y z
N MET A 1 -6.12 -75.28 1.34
CA MET A 1 -6.47 -76.65 0.85
C MET A 1 -5.36 -77.64 1.24
N PHE A 2 -5.38 -78.21 2.45
CA PHE A 2 -4.26 -79.06 2.94
C PHE A 2 -4.68 -80.46 3.44
N ALA A 3 -5.92 -80.88 3.17
CA ALA A 3 -6.51 -82.11 3.72
C ALA A 3 -6.49 -83.35 2.78
N LYS A 4 -5.95 -83.24 1.55
CA LYS A 4 -5.96 -84.34 0.56
C LYS A 4 -4.61 -85.06 0.36
N LEU A 5 -3.57 -84.73 1.14
CA LEU A 5 -2.24 -85.34 1.02
C LEU A 5 -1.96 -86.50 2.01
N LYS A 6 -2.83 -86.72 3.01
CA LYS A 6 -2.60 -87.67 4.12
C LYS A 6 -3.15 -89.10 3.92
N LYS A 7 -3.73 -89.44 2.75
CA LYS A 7 -4.32 -90.77 2.47
C LYS A 7 -3.69 -91.49 1.25
N LYS A 8 -2.36 -91.43 1.12
CA LYS A 8 -1.63 -92.12 0.02
C LYS A 8 -0.19 -92.57 0.35
N ILE A 9 0.10 -92.82 1.62
CA ILE A 9 1.42 -93.25 2.13
C ILE A 9 1.22 -94.32 3.22
N ALA A 10 0.61 -95.46 2.87
CA ALA A 10 0.29 -96.52 3.84
C ALA A 10 0.20 -97.94 3.22
N GLU A 11 -0.32 -98.08 2.00
CA GLU A 11 -0.60 -99.39 1.38
C GLU A 11 0.02 -99.51 -0.02
N GLU A 12 1.35 -99.72 -0.05
CA GLU A 12 2.04 -100.46 -1.13
C GLU A 12 3.46 -100.83 -0.67
N ALA A 13 3.52 -101.80 0.26
CA ALA A 13 4.76 -102.42 0.73
C ALA A 13 4.59 -103.95 0.69
N ALA A 14 5.68 -104.67 0.43
CA ALA A 14 5.75 -106.12 0.20
C ALA A 14 5.15 -106.56 -1.16
N ILE A 15 5.77 -107.43 -1.99
CA ILE A 15 7.06 -108.13 -1.91
C ILE A 15 7.81 -108.00 -3.25
N ALA A 16 9.11 -107.68 -3.20
CA ALA A 16 10.08 -107.98 -4.26
C ALA A 16 11.50 -108.10 -3.64
N PRO A 17 12.10 -109.31 -3.51
CA PRO A 17 13.39 -109.46 -2.85
C PRO A 17 14.59 -109.02 -3.72
N ARG A 18 15.46 -108.23 -3.11
CA ARG A 18 16.90 -108.13 -3.43
C ARG A 18 17.59 -109.51 -3.21
N PRO A 19 18.79 -109.80 -3.77
CA PRO A 19 19.91 -108.85 -3.87
C PRO A 19 20.77 -108.88 -5.14
N GLY A 20 21.67 -107.89 -5.23
CA GLY A 20 22.88 -107.98 -6.05
C GLY A 20 24.10 -108.35 -5.20
N GLY A 21 25.09 -108.99 -5.81
CA GLY A 21 26.37 -109.36 -5.20
C GLY A 21 27.34 -109.82 -6.29
N ALA A 22 28.58 -109.34 -6.28
CA ALA A 22 29.52 -109.53 -7.38
C ALA A 22 30.50 -110.70 -7.16
N ALA A 23 30.84 -111.41 -8.24
CA ALA A 23 32.08 -112.21 -8.33
C ALA A 23 32.46 -112.49 -9.81
N ARG A 24 33.69 -112.95 -10.03
CA ARG A 24 34.29 -113.25 -11.34
C ARG A 24 34.19 -114.75 -11.70
N ILE A 25 34.02 -115.03 -13.00
CA ILE A 25 34.76 -116.02 -13.84
C ILE A 25 35.41 -117.21 -13.08
N PRO A 26 35.05 -118.48 -13.39
CA PRO A 26 35.87 -119.23 -14.36
C PRO A 26 35.12 -120.19 -15.31
N ARG A 27 35.88 -120.76 -16.27
CA ARG A 27 35.46 -121.79 -17.24
C ARG A 27 35.47 -123.20 -16.59
N SER A 28 34.69 -124.15 -17.07
CA SER A 28 35.18 -125.30 -17.90
C SER A 28 34.18 -126.47 -18.02
N VAL A 29 34.60 -127.49 -18.78
CA VAL A 29 33.84 -128.49 -19.56
C VAL A 29 33.29 -129.73 -18.81
N SER A 30 32.38 -130.45 -19.50
CA SER A 30 32.34 -131.93 -19.73
C SER A 30 31.22 -132.80 -19.12
N LYS A 31 30.49 -133.48 -20.05
CA LYS A 31 30.12 -134.93 -20.07
C LYS A 31 29.07 -135.47 -19.06
N GLU A 32 28.28 -136.54 -19.32
CA GLU A 32 28.12 -137.44 -20.50
C GLU A 32 26.78 -138.24 -20.49
N SER A 33 26.29 -138.63 -21.70
CA SER A 33 25.55 -139.89 -22.03
C SER A 33 24.19 -140.23 -21.35
N ILE A 34 23.37 -141.23 -21.69
CA ILE A 34 23.21 -142.36 -22.69
C ILE A 34 21.67 -142.70 -22.74
N THR A 35 20.97 -143.40 -23.66
CA THR A 35 21.05 -144.02 -25.03
C THR A 35 19.57 -144.12 -25.54
N SER A 36 19.09 -144.75 -26.64
CA SER A 36 19.53 -145.65 -27.73
C SER A 36 18.82 -145.21 -29.06
N VAL A 37 18.89 -145.76 -30.29
CA VAL A 37 19.39 -147.01 -30.93
C VAL A 37 18.43 -148.24 -30.92
N GLY A 38 18.07 -148.75 -32.11
CA GLY A 38 17.38 -150.03 -32.39
C GLY A 38 16.95 -150.19 -33.88
N ALA A 39 17.18 -151.35 -34.52
CA ALA A 39 16.83 -151.63 -35.94
C ALA A 39 16.83 -153.14 -36.31
N ASP A 40 16.10 -153.48 -37.38
CA ASP A 40 16.22 -154.66 -38.31
C ASP A 40 15.89 -156.11 -37.83
N SER A 41 15.61 -156.98 -38.83
CA SER A 41 15.67 -158.46 -38.89
C SER A 41 14.44 -159.34 -38.53
N GLY A 42 14.10 -160.32 -39.41
CA GLY A 42 14.40 -161.74 -39.10
C GLY A 42 13.31 -162.82 -38.88
N ASP A 43 12.55 -163.20 -39.93
CA ASP A 43 12.24 -164.58 -40.41
C ASP A 43 11.48 -165.73 -39.62
N ASP A 44 10.93 -166.64 -40.45
CA ASP A 44 10.63 -168.10 -40.38
C ASP A 44 9.67 -168.79 -39.36
N PHE A 45 8.59 -169.43 -39.87
CA PHE A 45 8.39 -170.91 -39.86
C PHE A 45 7.17 -171.39 -40.70
N ALA A 46 7.12 -172.68 -41.09
CA ALA A 46 6.25 -173.24 -42.15
C ALA A 46 5.22 -174.33 -41.71
N SER A 47 4.29 -174.70 -42.61
CA SER A 47 3.66 -176.06 -42.68
C SER A 47 2.99 -176.39 -44.03
N ASP A 48 3.10 -177.66 -44.43
CA ASP A 48 2.69 -178.40 -45.65
C ASP A 48 1.35 -178.16 -46.41
N GLY A 49 1.29 -178.65 -47.66
CA GLY A 49 0.05 -178.71 -48.48
C GLY A 49 0.17 -179.37 -49.88
N SER A 50 0.34 -180.70 -49.93
CA SER A 50 0.26 -181.62 -51.09
C SER A 50 -1.11 -181.62 -51.83
N SER A 51 -1.36 -182.18 -53.03
CA SER A 51 -0.59 -182.84 -54.13
C SER A 51 -1.52 -183.00 -55.37
N SER A 52 -0.99 -183.46 -56.52
CA SER A 52 -1.68 -184.05 -57.71
C SER A 52 -2.73 -183.18 -58.44
N ARG A 53 -2.57 -182.79 -59.72
CA ARG A 53 -2.32 -183.55 -60.97
C ARG A 53 -3.62 -184.08 -61.61
N GLU A 54 -3.88 -183.61 -62.84
CA GLU A 54 -4.83 -184.14 -63.85
C GLU A 54 -6.34 -184.16 -63.51
N ASP A 55 -6.96 -182.97 -63.43
CA ASP A 55 -8.25 -182.73 -64.13
C ASP A 55 -8.42 -181.22 -64.44
N LEU A 56 -7.90 -180.79 -65.60
CA LEU A 56 -7.46 -179.40 -65.82
C LEU A 56 -8.57 -178.38 -66.15
N SER A 57 -9.73 -178.83 -66.64
CA SER A 57 -10.78 -177.91 -67.11
C SER A 57 -11.60 -177.31 -65.95
N SER A 58 -11.92 -178.13 -64.95
CA SER A 58 -12.85 -177.78 -63.87
C SER A 58 -12.27 -176.85 -62.79
N GLN A 59 -10.94 -176.76 -62.68
CA GLN A 59 -10.28 -175.92 -61.67
C GLN A 59 -10.16 -174.44 -62.09
N LEU A 60 -10.04 -174.17 -63.40
CA LEU A 60 -9.81 -172.82 -63.94
C LEU A 60 -10.98 -171.87 -63.63
N LEU A 61 -12.22 -172.35 -63.76
CA LEU A 61 -13.42 -171.57 -63.49
C LEU A 61 -13.50 -171.10 -62.01
N ARG A 62 -13.10 -171.96 -61.06
CA ARG A 62 -13.10 -171.62 -59.62
C ARG A 62 -11.99 -170.64 -59.25
N ARG A 63 -10.79 -170.75 -59.85
CA ARG A 63 -9.70 -169.78 -59.62
C ARG A 63 -10.06 -168.38 -60.13
N ASN A 64 -10.68 -168.27 -61.31
CA ASN A 64 -11.14 -166.97 -61.83
C ASN A 64 -12.20 -166.30 -60.94
N GLU A 65 -13.03 -167.08 -60.23
CA GLU A 65 -13.99 -166.56 -59.26
C GLU A 65 -13.34 -166.13 -57.92
N GLN A 66 -12.24 -166.77 -57.51
CA GLN A 66 -11.44 -166.31 -56.37
C GLN A 66 -10.63 -165.05 -56.70
N ILE A 67 -10.07 -164.96 -57.91
CA ILE A 67 -9.33 -163.79 -58.39
C ILE A 67 -10.23 -162.54 -58.35
N ARG A 68 -11.43 -162.60 -58.94
CA ARG A 68 -12.40 -161.48 -58.88
C ARG A 68 -12.77 -161.03 -57.45
N LYS A 69 -12.74 -161.94 -56.47
CA LYS A 69 -12.98 -161.60 -55.05
C LYS A 69 -11.77 -160.97 -54.36
N LEU A 70 -10.55 -161.24 -54.83
CA LEU A 70 -9.33 -160.57 -54.36
C LEU A 70 -9.16 -159.20 -55.04
N GLU A 71 -9.50 -159.09 -56.33
CA GLU A 71 -9.56 -157.83 -57.08
C GLU A 71 -10.57 -156.85 -56.46
N ALA A 72 -11.77 -157.33 -56.10
CA ALA A 72 -12.76 -156.54 -55.37
C ALA A 72 -12.19 -156.01 -54.03
N LYS A 73 -11.58 -156.88 -53.21
CA LYS A 73 -10.96 -156.47 -51.94
C LYS A 73 -9.79 -155.50 -52.12
N LEU A 74 -8.99 -155.65 -53.19
CA LEU A 74 -7.94 -154.69 -53.53
C LEU A 74 -8.53 -153.33 -53.93
N SER A 75 -9.65 -153.31 -54.65
CA SER A 75 -10.41 -152.09 -54.93
C SER A 75 -10.95 -151.45 -53.63
N ASP A 76 -11.52 -152.24 -52.72
CA ASP A 76 -12.02 -151.77 -51.41
C ASP A 76 -10.90 -151.16 -50.57
N TYR A 77 -9.72 -151.81 -50.50
CA TYR A 77 -8.56 -151.25 -49.81
C TYR A 77 -8.01 -150.00 -50.51
N ALA A 78 -7.99 -149.94 -51.85
CA ALA A 78 -7.63 -148.74 -52.59
C ALA A 78 -8.65 -147.61 -52.40
N GLU A 79 -9.93 -147.91 -52.15
CA GLU A 79 -10.98 -146.96 -51.76
C GLU A 79 -10.74 -146.45 -50.32
N GLN A 80 -10.43 -147.35 -49.38
CA GLN A 80 -10.08 -146.97 -48.01
C GLN A 80 -8.84 -146.08 -47.96
N VAL A 81 -7.76 -146.41 -48.69
CA VAL A 81 -6.56 -145.57 -48.78
C VAL A 81 -6.89 -144.20 -49.41
N ARG A 82 -7.66 -144.15 -50.51
CA ARG A 82 -8.14 -142.87 -51.09
C ARG A 82 -8.99 -142.05 -50.11
N ASN A 83 -9.76 -142.69 -49.24
CA ASN A 83 -10.58 -142.01 -48.24
C ASN A 83 -9.77 -141.55 -47.02
N LEU A 84 -8.82 -142.35 -46.54
CA LEU A 84 -7.86 -141.95 -45.51
C LEU A 84 -6.98 -140.78 -45.98
N GLN A 85 -6.55 -140.79 -47.24
CA GLN A 85 -5.81 -139.70 -47.87
C GLN A 85 -6.64 -138.40 -47.90
N LYS A 86 -7.91 -138.45 -48.33
CA LYS A 86 -8.85 -137.31 -48.26
C LYS A 86 -9.14 -136.83 -46.84
N ILE A 87 -9.09 -137.73 -45.84
CA ILE A 87 -9.24 -137.36 -44.42
C ILE A 87 -7.97 -136.65 -43.93
N LYS A 88 -6.78 -137.17 -44.27
CA LYS A 88 -5.49 -136.54 -43.99
C LYS A 88 -5.43 -135.13 -44.57
N GLU A 89 -5.73 -134.97 -45.86
CA GLU A 89 -5.74 -133.67 -46.55
C GLU A 89 -6.72 -132.68 -45.91
N LYS A 90 -7.91 -133.12 -45.49
CA LYS A 90 -8.86 -132.29 -44.74
C LYS A 90 -8.34 -131.88 -43.36
N LEU A 91 -7.63 -132.77 -42.67
CA LEU A 91 -7.02 -132.49 -41.36
C LEU A 91 -5.82 -131.56 -41.50
N GLU A 92 -5.01 -131.69 -42.56
CA GLU A 92 -3.91 -130.78 -42.87
C GLU A 92 -4.43 -129.38 -43.21
N ILE A 93 -5.44 -129.27 -44.09
CA ILE A 93 -6.11 -127.99 -44.40
C ILE A 93 -6.80 -127.38 -43.16
N ALA A 94 -7.33 -128.21 -42.24
CA ALA A 94 -7.91 -127.72 -40.99
C ALA A 94 -6.85 -127.25 -39.99
N LEU A 95 -5.71 -127.94 -39.92
CA LEU A 95 -4.56 -127.57 -39.08
C LEU A 95 -3.89 -126.30 -39.58
N GLU A 96 -3.67 -126.18 -40.89
CA GLU A 96 -3.15 -124.99 -41.56
C GLU A 96 -4.07 -123.79 -41.31
N LYS A 97 -5.37 -123.91 -41.56
CA LYS A 97 -6.35 -122.85 -41.23
C LYS A 97 -6.41 -122.50 -39.74
N HIS A 98 -6.17 -123.46 -38.85
CA HIS A 98 -6.08 -123.20 -37.42
C HIS A 98 -4.79 -122.46 -37.05
N GLN A 99 -3.65 -122.83 -37.66
CA GLN A 99 -2.37 -122.15 -37.50
C GLN A 99 -2.43 -120.72 -38.06
N ASP A 100 -2.97 -120.52 -39.26
CA ASP A 100 -3.24 -119.21 -39.85
C ASP A 100 -4.17 -118.37 -38.97
N SER A 101 -5.28 -118.94 -38.49
CA SER A 101 -6.19 -118.24 -37.58
C SER A 101 -5.50 -117.86 -36.26
N SER A 102 -4.61 -118.71 -35.74
CA SER A 102 -3.84 -118.45 -34.52
C SER A 102 -2.77 -117.36 -34.74
N MET A 103 -2.01 -117.44 -35.84
CA MET A 103 -1.02 -116.44 -36.23
C MET A 103 -1.68 -115.09 -36.50
N LYS A 104 -2.80 -115.08 -37.22
CA LYS A 104 -3.56 -113.86 -37.49
C LYS A 104 -4.11 -113.24 -36.21
N LYS A 105 -4.67 -114.02 -35.28
CA LYS A 105 -5.10 -113.51 -33.95
C LYS A 105 -3.94 -112.93 -33.15
N PHE A 106 -2.77 -113.57 -33.17
CA PHE A 106 -1.58 -113.06 -32.50
C PHE A 106 -1.08 -111.75 -33.14
N GLN A 107 -1.12 -111.65 -34.47
CA GLN A 107 -0.80 -110.43 -35.21
C GLN A 107 -1.81 -109.32 -34.91
N GLU A 108 -3.13 -109.60 -34.97
CA GLU A 108 -4.20 -108.65 -34.60
C GLU A 108 -4.05 -108.15 -33.16
N GLN A 109 -3.66 -109.01 -32.20
CA GLN A 109 -3.36 -108.62 -30.82
C GLN A 109 -2.10 -107.74 -30.71
N ASN A 110 -1.04 -108.05 -31.46
CA ASN A 110 0.19 -107.27 -31.49
C ASN A 110 -0.03 -105.89 -32.14
N GLU A 111 -0.76 -105.82 -33.25
CA GLU A 111 -1.17 -104.58 -33.92
C GLU A 111 -2.07 -103.74 -33.01
N ALA A 112 -3.04 -104.35 -32.32
CA ALA A 112 -3.87 -103.64 -31.34
C ALA A 112 -3.06 -103.11 -30.15
N TYR A 113 -2.08 -103.87 -29.64
CA TYR A 113 -1.17 -103.41 -28.58
C TYR A 113 -0.28 -102.25 -29.05
N GLN A 114 0.30 -102.35 -30.25
CA GLN A 114 1.11 -101.27 -30.85
C GLN A 114 0.27 -100.02 -31.11
N ALA A 115 -0.96 -100.16 -31.63
CA ALA A 115 -1.88 -99.04 -31.84
C ALA A 115 -2.31 -98.38 -30.51
N ASN A 116 -2.55 -99.16 -29.46
CA ASN A 116 -2.85 -98.61 -28.12
C ASN A 116 -1.63 -97.91 -27.50
N ARG A 117 -0.43 -98.45 -27.68
CA ARG A 117 0.84 -97.82 -27.25
C ARG A 117 1.10 -96.52 -28.02
N ALA A 118 0.83 -96.49 -29.32
CA ALA A 118 0.92 -95.30 -30.17
C ALA A 118 -0.07 -94.22 -29.72
N LYS A 119 -1.35 -94.56 -29.54
CA LYS A 119 -2.38 -93.64 -29.01
C LYS A 119 -2.04 -93.08 -27.62
N MET A 120 -1.40 -93.88 -26.75
CA MET A 120 -0.93 -93.40 -25.45
C MET A 120 0.24 -92.42 -25.59
N ALA A 121 1.19 -92.68 -26.49
CA ALA A 121 2.30 -91.77 -26.78
C ALA A 121 1.81 -90.45 -27.41
N GLU A 122 0.90 -90.53 -28.38
CA GLU A 122 0.23 -89.40 -29.03
C GLU A 122 -0.58 -88.57 -28.01
N GLY A 123 -1.35 -89.23 -27.15
CA GLY A 123 -2.09 -88.57 -26.06
C GLY A 123 -1.18 -87.85 -25.06
N MET A 124 0.00 -88.40 -24.75
CA MET A 124 1.01 -87.72 -23.93
C MET A 124 1.68 -86.55 -24.67
N ALA A 125 1.98 -86.70 -25.97
CA ALA A 125 2.54 -85.63 -26.79
C ALA A 125 1.57 -84.44 -26.89
N LEU A 126 0.29 -84.69 -27.18
CA LEU A 126 -0.77 -83.67 -27.21
C LEU A 126 -1.02 -83.02 -25.83
N ALA A 127 -0.78 -83.75 -24.73
CA ALA A 127 -0.87 -83.18 -23.38
C ALA A 127 0.32 -82.26 -23.05
N LEU A 128 1.53 -82.60 -23.52
CA LEU A 128 2.72 -81.75 -23.41
C LEU A 128 2.60 -80.51 -24.30
N GLU A 129 2.21 -80.67 -25.57
CA GLU A 129 2.02 -79.56 -26.51
C GLU A 129 1.00 -78.54 -26.00
N LYS A 130 -0.12 -79.01 -25.41
CA LYS A 130 -1.10 -78.13 -24.74
C LYS A 130 -0.52 -77.42 -23.53
N LYS A 131 0.36 -78.06 -22.75
CA LYS A 131 1.04 -77.42 -21.62
C LYS A 131 2.06 -76.39 -22.08
N ASP A 132 2.82 -76.67 -23.12
CA ASP A 132 3.75 -75.71 -23.71
C ASP A 132 2.98 -74.53 -24.33
N GLN A 133 1.79 -74.76 -24.90
CA GLN A 133 0.90 -73.70 -25.37
C GLN A 133 0.37 -72.83 -24.21
N GLU A 134 -0.15 -73.44 -23.13
CA GLU A 134 -0.52 -72.71 -21.92
C GLU A 134 0.63 -71.87 -21.35
N TRP A 135 1.87 -72.36 -21.42
CA TRP A 135 3.05 -71.63 -20.95
C TRP A 135 3.46 -70.51 -21.91
N ARG A 136 3.39 -70.71 -23.23
CA ARG A 136 3.58 -69.65 -24.23
C ARG A 136 2.57 -68.51 -24.04
N GLU A 137 1.30 -68.85 -23.84
CA GLU A 137 0.23 -67.85 -23.61
C GLU A 137 0.42 -67.08 -22.31
N LYS A 138 0.79 -67.75 -21.21
CA LYS A 138 1.16 -67.08 -19.93
C LYS A 138 2.39 -66.19 -20.08
N LEU A 139 3.41 -66.62 -20.83
CA LEU A 139 4.62 -65.83 -21.04
C LEU A 139 4.31 -64.57 -21.86
N VAL A 140 3.50 -64.69 -22.92
CA VAL A 140 3.00 -63.53 -23.69
C VAL A 140 2.12 -62.60 -22.84
N HIS A 141 1.35 -63.12 -21.87
CA HIS A 141 0.60 -62.30 -20.93
C HIS A 141 1.54 -61.49 -20.01
N LEU A 142 2.51 -62.18 -19.39
CA LEU A 142 3.50 -61.56 -18.50
C LEU A 142 4.40 -60.55 -19.22
N GLU A 143 4.76 -60.80 -20.49
CA GLU A 143 5.51 -59.86 -21.32
C GLU A 143 4.71 -58.57 -21.56
N LYS A 144 3.40 -58.68 -21.86
CA LYS A 144 2.51 -57.53 -22.01
C LYS A 144 2.26 -56.76 -20.70
N GLU A 145 2.13 -57.46 -19.57
CA GLU A 145 2.02 -56.82 -18.25
C GLU A 145 3.30 -56.07 -17.90
N LYS A 146 4.47 -56.66 -18.19
CA LYS A 146 5.78 -56.03 -18.05
C LYS A 146 5.94 -54.81 -18.96
N GLU A 147 5.53 -54.89 -20.22
CA GLU A 147 5.52 -53.75 -21.16
C GLU A 147 4.61 -52.61 -20.67
N MET A 148 3.39 -52.93 -20.23
CA MET A 148 2.44 -51.96 -19.66
C MET A 148 3.01 -51.28 -18.41
N LEU A 149 3.57 -52.04 -17.48
CA LEU A 149 4.18 -51.51 -16.26
C LEU A 149 5.45 -50.71 -16.55
N SER A 150 6.25 -51.08 -17.55
CA SER A 150 7.41 -50.30 -17.97
C SER A 150 7.01 -48.98 -18.64
N ALA A 151 5.94 -48.99 -19.44
CA ALA A 151 5.39 -47.79 -20.05
C ALA A 151 4.84 -46.83 -18.98
N GLN A 152 4.07 -47.32 -18.02
CA GLN A 152 3.61 -46.54 -16.87
C GLN A 152 4.78 -45.99 -16.03
N LEU A 153 5.84 -46.77 -15.79
CA LEU A 153 7.05 -46.30 -15.11
C LEU A 153 7.88 -45.29 -15.93
N GLN A 154 7.76 -45.28 -17.25
CA GLN A 154 8.36 -44.24 -18.09
C GLN A 154 7.50 -42.98 -18.07
N GLU A 155 6.19 -43.10 -18.27
CA GLU A 155 5.23 -41.99 -18.21
C GLU A 155 5.31 -41.26 -16.87
N MET A 156 5.32 -41.97 -15.74
CA MET A 156 5.47 -41.36 -14.41
C MET A 156 6.82 -40.63 -14.23
N ARG A 157 7.90 -41.06 -14.91
CA ARG A 157 9.18 -40.34 -14.90
C ARG A 157 9.14 -39.09 -15.77
N GLU A 158 8.56 -39.19 -16.96
CA GLU A 158 8.40 -38.05 -17.87
C GLU A 158 7.47 -37.00 -17.25
N GLN A 159 6.35 -37.39 -16.66
CA GLN A 159 5.49 -36.53 -15.85
C GLN A 159 6.29 -35.89 -14.69
N SER A 160 7.12 -36.65 -13.97
CA SER A 160 7.94 -36.09 -12.88
C SER A 160 8.97 -35.07 -13.40
N VAL A 161 9.63 -35.31 -14.54
CA VAL A 161 10.59 -34.36 -15.14
C VAL A 161 9.87 -33.11 -15.61
N ASN A 162 8.72 -33.24 -16.27
CA ASN A 162 7.88 -32.13 -16.70
C ASN A 162 7.38 -31.29 -15.51
N LEU A 163 7.13 -31.90 -14.35
CA LEU A 163 6.76 -31.20 -13.11
C LEU A 163 7.95 -30.47 -12.46
N PHE A 164 9.18 -30.97 -12.59
CA PHE A 164 10.38 -30.23 -12.19
C PHE A 164 10.62 -29.04 -13.13
N GLN A 165 10.62 -29.26 -14.45
CA GLN A 165 10.80 -28.17 -15.43
C GLN A 165 9.78 -27.04 -15.25
N LYS A 166 8.50 -27.37 -15.07
CA LYS A 166 7.46 -26.37 -14.77
C LYS A 166 7.64 -25.65 -13.44
N ARG A 167 8.35 -26.25 -12.49
CA ARG A 167 8.69 -25.60 -11.22
C ARG A 167 9.88 -24.67 -11.40
N ASP A 168 10.90 -25.09 -12.13
CA ASP A 168 12.04 -24.24 -12.49
C ASP A 168 11.55 -23.01 -13.31
N GLU A 169 10.62 -23.21 -14.26
CA GLU A 169 9.93 -22.14 -15.00
C GLU A 169 9.14 -21.18 -14.09
N ILE A 170 8.46 -21.70 -13.05
CA ILE A 170 7.73 -20.88 -12.08
C ILE A 170 8.69 -20.09 -11.19
N ASP A 171 9.75 -20.72 -10.67
CA ASP A 171 10.75 -20.08 -9.80
C ASP A 171 11.51 -18.97 -10.58
N GLU A 172 11.78 -19.15 -11.88
CA GLU A 172 12.28 -18.09 -12.77
C GLU A 172 11.27 -16.94 -12.95
N LEU A 173 10.00 -17.25 -13.21
CA LEU A 173 8.94 -16.24 -13.37
C LEU A 173 8.67 -15.45 -12.08
N GLU A 174 8.72 -16.09 -10.91
CA GLU A 174 8.67 -15.41 -9.61
C GLU A 174 9.89 -14.49 -9.42
N GLY A 175 11.08 -14.91 -9.84
CA GLY A 175 12.28 -14.07 -9.86
C GLY A 175 12.12 -12.81 -10.72
N PHE A 176 11.58 -12.94 -11.93
CA PHE A 176 11.28 -11.79 -12.79
C PHE A 176 10.20 -10.88 -12.19
N GLN A 177 9.12 -11.43 -11.63
CA GLN A 177 8.08 -10.64 -10.95
C GLN A 177 8.63 -9.86 -9.75
N GLN A 178 9.50 -10.48 -8.94
CA GLN A 178 10.18 -9.81 -7.83
C GLN A 178 11.11 -8.69 -8.33
N GLN A 179 11.81 -8.90 -9.45
CA GLN A 179 12.65 -7.87 -10.07
C GLN A 179 11.83 -6.67 -10.59
N GLU A 180 10.72 -6.91 -11.30
CA GLU A 180 9.84 -5.83 -11.77
C GLU A 180 9.15 -5.10 -10.60
N LEU A 181 8.71 -5.83 -9.57
CA LEU A 181 8.16 -5.23 -8.35
C LEU A 181 9.21 -4.34 -7.64
N ALA A 182 10.48 -4.73 -7.62
CA ALA A 182 11.56 -3.91 -7.08
C ALA A 182 11.83 -2.64 -7.93
N LYS A 183 11.81 -2.75 -9.26
CA LYS A 183 11.91 -1.60 -10.19
C LYS A 183 10.74 -0.62 -9.98
N VAL A 184 9.50 -1.13 -9.92
CA VAL A 184 8.30 -0.32 -9.67
C VAL A 184 8.36 0.36 -8.31
N LYS A 185 8.77 -0.33 -7.23
CA LYS A 185 8.97 0.27 -5.91
C LYS A 185 10.01 1.39 -5.92
N HIS A 186 11.15 1.19 -6.60
CA HIS A 186 12.18 2.23 -6.73
C HIS A 186 11.68 3.44 -7.53
N MET A 187 10.97 3.22 -8.63
CA MET A 187 10.37 4.30 -9.43
C MET A 187 9.30 5.07 -8.65
N LEU A 188 8.47 4.39 -7.84
CA LEU A 188 7.48 5.04 -6.98
C LEU A 188 8.14 5.89 -5.90
N LEU A 189 9.12 5.36 -5.17
CA LEU A 189 9.90 6.12 -4.18
C LEU A 189 10.58 7.35 -4.81
N GLN A 190 11.24 7.20 -5.95
CA GLN A 190 11.87 8.31 -6.65
C GLN A 190 10.84 9.38 -7.11
N LYS A 191 9.61 8.97 -7.43
CA LYS A 191 8.52 9.89 -7.77
C LYS A 191 7.96 10.59 -6.53
N GLU A 192 7.78 9.88 -5.42
CA GLU A 192 7.37 10.42 -4.12
C GLU A 192 8.38 11.44 -3.57
N GLU A 193 9.69 11.16 -3.67
CA GLU A 193 10.76 12.12 -3.39
C GLU A 193 10.74 13.34 -4.32
N SER A 194 10.38 13.16 -5.60
CA SER A 194 10.30 14.27 -6.55
C SER A 194 9.07 15.15 -6.33
N LEU A 195 7.95 14.55 -5.91
CA LEU A 195 6.73 15.25 -5.52
C LEU A 195 6.98 16.04 -4.23
N SER A 196 7.56 15.39 -3.21
CA SER A 196 7.90 16.03 -1.92
C SER A 196 8.80 17.26 -2.09
N ARG A 197 9.74 17.23 -3.05
CA ARG A 197 10.58 18.39 -3.40
C ARG A 197 9.80 19.48 -4.12
N ALA A 198 8.97 19.14 -5.11
CA ALA A 198 8.11 20.10 -5.80
C ALA A 198 7.09 20.78 -4.86
N GLU A 199 6.58 20.05 -3.85
CA GLU A 199 5.71 20.59 -2.81
C GLU A 199 6.47 21.55 -1.88
N GLN A 200 7.70 21.23 -1.48
CA GLN A 200 8.57 22.14 -0.70
C GLN A 200 8.94 23.40 -1.49
N GLU A 201 9.26 23.28 -2.77
CA GLU A 201 9.52 24.41 -3.68
C GLU A 201 8.27 25.30 -3.84
N LEU A 202 7.09 24.69 -4.00
CA LEU A 202 5.82 25.42 -4.09
C LEU A 202 5.46 26.14 -2.79
N GLU A 203 5.66 25.51 -1.63
CA GLU A 203 5.45 26.12 -0.31
C GLU A 203 6.43 27.28 -0.06
N ALA A 204 7.71 27.12 -0.40
CA ALA A 204 8.69 28.20 -0.32
C ALA A 204 8.29 29.40 -1.20
N CYS A 205 7.93 29.15 -2.46
CA CYS A 205 7.50 30.17 -3.41
C CYS A 205 6.17 30.83 -3.00
N SER A 206 5.24 30.07 -2.41
CA SER A 206 4.01 30.58 -1.79
C SER A 206 4.34 31.55 -0.64
N GLN A 207 5.25 31.19 0.25
CA GLN A 207 5.68 32.06 1.34
C GLN A 207 6.36 33.34 0.81
N GLU A 208 7.24 33.24 -0.18
CA GLU A 208 7.85 34.41 -0.85
C GLU A 208 6.79 35.33 -1.47
N LEU A 209 5.78 34.77 -2.15
CA LEU A 209 4.64 35.54 -2.66
C LEU A 209 3.87 36.25 -1.54
N THR A 210 3.74 35.66 -0.33
CA THR A 210 3.15 36.37 0.81
C THR A 210 4.05 37.46 1.41
N ARG A 211 5.38 37.31 1.35
CA ARG A 211 6.35 38.35 1.77
C ARG A 211 6.28 39.53 0.80
N ALA A 212 6.42 39.29 -0.50
CA ALA A 212 6.30 40.28 -1.55
C ALA A 212 4.94 41.02 -1.54
N LYS A 213 3.83 40.33 -1.26
CA LYS A 213 2.51 40.97 -1.09
C LYS A 213 2.45 41.92 0.12
N LYS A 214 3.08 41.56 1.25
CA LYS A 214 3.17 42.44 2.44
C LYS A 214 4.06 43.64 2.17
N GLU A 215 5.19 43.45 1.49
CA GLU A 215 6.10 44.54 1.09
C GLU A 215 5.45 45.49 0.08
N LEU A 216 4.68 44.96 -0.88
CA LEU A 216 3.88 45.76 -1.80
C LEU A 216 2.77 46.55 -1.07
N GLN A 217 2.14 45.97 -0.05
CA GLN A 217 1.16 46.67 0.79
C GLN A 217 1.82 47.79 1.62
N VAL A 218 2.99 47.55 2.20
CA VAL A 218 3.75 48.56 2.97
C VAL A 218 4.21 49.71 2.07
N THR A 219 4.74 49.41 0.88
CA THR A 219 5.17 50.44 -0.09
C THR A 219 3.99 51.19 -0.71
N SER A 220 2.85 50.52 -0.94
CA SER A 220 1.60 51.18 -1.36
C SER A 220 1.07 52.14 -0.28
N ASN A 221 1.06 51.72 0.99
CA ASN A 221 0.68 52.58 2.12
C ASN A 221 1.63 53.79 2.22
N LEU A 222 2.94 53.58 2.13
CA LEU A 222 3.94 54.66 2.16
C LEU A 222 3.76 55.64 0.99
N SER A 223 3.49 55.13 -0.22
CA SER A 223 3.18 55.95 -1.39
C SER A 223 1.91 56.80 -1.18
N SER A 224 0.87 56.24 -0.54
CA SER A 224 -0.34 56.99 -0.19
C SER A 224 -0.08 58.11 0.81
N VAL A 225 0.80 57.89 1.80
CA VAL A 225 1.21 58.93 2.77
C VAL A 225 2.00 60.03 2.06
N LEU A 226 2.98 59.67 1.23
CA LEU A 226 3.78 60.63 0.46
C LEU A 226 2.94 61.42 -0.55
N SER A 227 1.91 60.83 -1.17
CA SER A 227 0.98 61.57 -2.04
C SER A 227 0.21 62.62 -1.24
N SER A 228 -0.31 62.25 -0.06
CA SER A 228 -1.02 63.19 0.82
C SER A 228 -0.12 64.31 1.34
N GLU A 229 1.17 64.04 1.59
CA GLU A 229 2.16 65.05 1.98
C GLU A 229 2.48 66.00 0.82
N VAL A 230 2.67 65.47 -0.39
CA VAL A 230 2.87 66.28 -1.62
C VAL A 230 1.64 67.12 -1.96
N GLU A 231 0.42 66.61 -1.74
CA GLU A 231 -0.83 67.35 -1.89
C GLU A 231 -0.94 68.48 -0.86
N GLY A 232 -0.62 68.22 0.41
CA GLY A 232 -0.57 69.25 1.46
C GLY A 232 0.46 70.35 1.16
N LEU A 233 1.67 69.98 0.73
CA LEU A 233 2.72 70.93 0.33
C LEU A 233 2.33 71.75 -0.91
N ARG A 234 1.62 71.15 -1.88
CA ARG A 234 1.07 71.89 -3.04
C ARG A 234 0.00 72.89 -2.63
N GLN A 235 -0.88 72.53 -1.69
CA GLN A 235 -1.87 73.47 -1.16
C GLN A 235 -1.18 74.64 -0.45
N GLN A 236 -0.21 74.37 0.43
CA GLN A 236 0.56 75.42 1.12
C GLN A 236 1.31 76.32 0.13
N HIS A 237 1.87 75.77 -0.95
CA HIS A 237 2.48 76.59 -2.02
C HIS A 237 1.44 77.52 -2.66
N SER A 238 0.27 77.01 -3.05
CA SER A 238 -0.80 77.82 -3.64
C SER A 238 -1.33 78.91 -2.70
N GLU A 239 -1.38 78.65 -1.39
CA GLU A 239 -1.77 79.64 -0.38
C GLU A 239 -0.70 80.73 -0.20
N LEU A 240 0.58 80.37 -0.23
CA LEU A 240 1.70 81.32 -0.18
C LEU A 240 1.83 82.15 -1.46
N GLU A 241 1.53 81.59 -2.63
CA GLU A 241 1.49 82.33 -3.88
C GLU A 241 0.34 83.34 -3.93
N ALA A 242 -0.85 82.98 -3.43
CA ALA A 242 -1.95 83.92 -3.29
C ALA A 242 -1.56 85.08 -2.34
N GLN A 243 -0.93 84.79 -1.20
CA GLN A 243 -0.43 85.82 -0.27
C GLN A 243 0.65 86.71 -0.90
N ARG A 244 1.58 86.14 -1.68
CA ARG A 244 2.58 86.90 -2.46
C ARG A 244 1.89 87.87 -3.43
N ASP A 245 0.90 87.39 -4.17
CA ASP A 245 0.24 88.19 -5.21
C ASP A 245 -0.66 89.29 -4.62
N GLU A 246 -1.30 89.05 -3.47
CA GLU A 246 -1.96 90.09 -2.67
C GLU A 246 -0.97 91.17 -2.18
N LEU A 247 0.21 90.76 -1.70
CA LEU A 247 1.25 91.69 -1.24
C LEU A 247 1.83 92.52 -2.40
N VAL A 248 2.09 91.92 -3.56
CA VAL A 248 2.56 92.63 -4.77
C VAL A 248 1.50 93.60 -5.28
N ALA A 249 0.21 93.24 -5.24
CA ALA A 249 -0.88 94.16 -5.56
C ALA A 249 -0.99 95.32 -4.55
N ALA A 250 -0.72 95.07 -3.27
CA ALA A 250 -0.68 96.12 -2.24
C ALA A 250 0.54 97.05 -2.39
N GLU A 251 1.71 96.50 -2.76
CA GLU A 251 2.95 97.23 -3.05
C GLU A 251 2.78 98.16 -4.26
N ALA A 252 2.32 97.63 -5.40
CA ALA A 252 2.03 98.44 -6.58
C ALA A 252 0.98 99.54 -6.29
N ASN A 253 -0.01 99.27 -5.43
CA ASN A 253 -0.98 100.27 -4.98
C ASN A 253 -0.36 101.33 -4.04
N ALA A 254 0.70 101.00 -3.30
CA ALA A 254 1.49 101.95 -2.52
C ALA A 254 2.39 102.81 -3.43
N GLU A 255 3.09 102.22 -4.41
CA GLU A 255 3.90 102.94 -5.40
C GLU A 255 3.06 103.93 -6.23
N ASN A 256 1.88 103.52 -6.69
CA ASN A 256 0.94 104.40 -7.38
C ASN A 256 0.46 105.58 -6.50
N LYS A 257 0.41 105.43 -5.17
CA LYS A 257 0.11 106.53 -4.25
C LYS A 257 1.33 107.42 -3.99
N ILE A 258 2.52 106.83 -3.87
CA ILE A 258 3.78 107.57 -3.69
C ILE A 258 4.03 108.47 -4.91
N THR A 259 4.00 107.91 -6.11
CA THR A 259 4.19 108.66 -7.36
C THR A 259 3.14 109.77 -7.56
N ALA A 260 1.87 109.53 -7.22
CA ALA A 260 0.83 110.58 -7.23
C ALA A 260 1.08 111.69 -6.18
N LEU A 261 1.62 111.35 -5.00
CA LEU A 261 2.02 112.33 -3.98
C LEU A 261 3.29 113.10 -4.39
N GLU A 262 4.23 112.46 -5.07
CA GLU A 262 5.43 113.10 -5.63
C GLU A 262 5.09 114.08 -6.76
N GLN A 263 4.20 113.69 -7.68
CA GLN A 263 3.64 114.59 -8.72
C GLN A 263 2.99 115.81 -8.08
N ARG A 264 2.11 115.62 -7.10
CA ARG A 264 1.51 116.72 -6.33
C ARG A 264 2.55 117.57 -5.57
N GLY A 265 3.63 116.95 -5.10
CA GLY A 265 4.77 117.67 -4.52
C GLY A 265 5.47 118.59 -5.52
N GLN A 266 5.64 118.13 -6.76
CA GLN A 266 6.20 118.92 -7.86
C GLN A 266 5.25 120.04 -8.32
N GLU A 267 3.94 119.79 -8.37
CA GLU A 267 2.92 120.83 -8.62
C GLU A 267 2.96 121.93 -7.54
N LEU A 268 3.02 121.55 -6.26
CA LEU A 268 3.11 122.52 -5.16
C LEU A 268 4.45 123.28 -5.19
N GLN A 269 5.55 122.60 -5.53
CA GLN A 269 6.87 123.24 -5.64
C GLN A 269 6.94 124.25 -6.79
N THR A 270 6.36 123.94 -7.96
CA THR A 270 6.29 124.88 -9.09
C THR A 270 5.33 126.04 -8.80
N PHE A 271 4.22 125.80 -8.11
CA PHE A 271 3.33 126.86 -7.62
C PHE A 271 4.02 127.80 -6.60
N ILE A 272 4.81 127.26 -5.67
CA ILE A 272 5.63 128.05 -4.73
C ILE A 272 6.68 128.87 -5.49
N GLN A 273 7.32 128.31 -6.52
CA GLN A 273 8.27 129.04 -7.37
C GLN A 273 7.58 130.18 -8.14
N HIS A 274 6.38 129.96 -8.68
CA HIS A 274 5.59 131.00 -9.35
C HIS A 274 5.23 132.13 -8.38
N LEU A 275 4.65 131.81 -7.21
CA LEU A 275 4.33 132.81 -6.18
C LEU A 275 5.57 133.56 -5.67
N SER A 276 6.73 132.90 -5.61
CA SER A 276 7.99 133.55 -5.22
C SER A 276 8.47 134.55 -6.29
N ALA A 277 8.31 134.21 -7.57
CA ALA A 277 8.60 135.11 -8.68
C ALA A 277 7.61 136.29 -8.72
N ASP A 278 6.30 136.03 -8.53
CA ASP A 278 5.27 137.08 -8.44
C ASP A 278 5.56 138.05 -7.27
N LEU A 279 5.92 137.52 -6.10
CA LEU A 279 6.26 138.32 -4.93
C LEU A 279 7.52 139.16 -5.15
N GLN A 280 8.56 138.58 -5.78
CA GLN A 280 9.77 139.31 -6.16
C GLN A 280 9.46 140.42 -7.17
N ASN A 281 8.63 140.15 -8.19
CA ASN A 281 8.18 141.13 -9.18
C ASN A 281 7.35 142.25 -8.53
N ALA A 282 6.44 141.90 -7.61
CA ALA A 282 5.65 142.85 -6.84
C ALA A 282 6.52 143.71 -5.91
N GLN A 283 7.57 143.14 -5.30
CA GLN A 283 8.54 143.88 -4.48
C GLN A 283 9.39 144.85 -5.33
N VAL A 284 9.82 144.42 -6.52
CA VAL A 284 10.51 145.31 -7.48
C VAL A 284 9.58 146.46 -7.90
N ALA A 285 8.33 146.16 -8.26
CA ALA A 285 7.32 147.16 -8.61
C ALA A 285 7.01 148.12 -7.44
N ALA A 286 6.92 147.61 -6.21
CA ALA A 286 6.76 148.41 -4.99
C ALA A 286 7.94 149.36 -4.79
N SER A 287 9.18 148.89 -4.91
CA SER A 287 10.38 149.77 -4.84
C SER A 287 10.43 150.81 -5.97
N GLY A 288 9.83 150.50 -7.12
CA GLY A 288 9.61 151.45 -8.23
C GLY A 288 8.48 152.45 -7.95
N CYS A 289 7.51 152.12 -7.11
CA CYS A 289 6.51 153.06 -6.59
C CYS A 289 7.11 153.94 -5.48
N GLU A 290 7.89 153.37 -4.56
CA GLU A 290 8.59 154.10 -3.49
C GLU A 290 9.52 155.17 -4.06
N LYS A 291 10.40 154.83 -5.00
CA LYS A 291 11.28 155.81 -5.67
C LYS A 291 10.53 156.91 -6.42
N ARG A 292 9.33 156.62 -6.95
CA ARG A 292 8.45 157.63 -7.55
C ARG A 292 7.75 158.50 -6.51
N LEU A 293 7.41 157.94 -5.35
CA LEU A 293 6.89 158.69 -4.20
C LEU A 293 7.97 159.65 -3.66
N GLU A 294 9.20 159.17 -3.47
CA GLU A 294 10.36 159.98 -3.06
C GLU A 294 10.64 161.11 -4.06
N ALA A 295 10.65 160.81 -5.36
CA ALA A 295 10.81 161.83 -6.41
C ALA A 295 9.70 162.89 -6.36
N LEU A 296 8.43 162.49 -6.25
CA LEU A 296 7.29 163.41 -6.13
C LEU A 296 7.30 164.20 -4.82
N GLN A 297 7.85 163.65 -3.73
CA GLN A 297 8.08 164.37 -2.48
C GLN A 297 9.16 165.45 -2.65
N MET A 298 10.29 165.12 -3.27
CA MET A 298 11.35 166.08 -3.57
C MET A 298 10.87 167.19 -4.52
N GLU A 299 10.10 166.86 -5.56
CA GLU A 299 9.45 167.84 -6.44
C GLU A 299 8.47 168.74 -5.67
N HIS A 300 7.66 168.17 -4.77
CA HIS A 300 6.74 168.93 -3.92
C HIS A 300 7.48 169.87 -2.96
N GLU A 301 8.58 169.43 -2.35
CA GLU A 301 9.41 170.30 -1.50
C GLU A 301 10.09 171.42 -2.30
N SER A 302 10.55 171.14 -3.53
CA SER A 302 11.08 172.17 -4.44
C SER A 302 10.01 173.19 -4.82
N LEU A 303 8.82 172.75 -5.25
CA LEU A 303 7.69 173.63 -5.57
C LEU A 303 7.21 174.44 -4.36
N LYS A 304 7.28 173.87 -3.15
CA LYS A 304 6.97 174.57 -1.90
C LYS A 304 8.02 175.64 -1.55
N LEU A 305 9.30 175.38 -1.84
CA LEU A 305 10.38 176.36 -1.71
C LEU A 305 10.19 177.52 -2.71
N GLU A 306 9.89 177.21 -3.97
CA GLU A 306 9.59 178.20 -5.01
C GLU A 306 8.34 179.02 -4.66
N TYR A 307 7.29 178.39 -4.12
CA TYR A 307 6.08 179.08 -3.65
C TYR A 307 6.40 180.07 -2.52
N GLU A 308 7.15 179.67 -1.50
CA GLU A 308 7.54 180.58 -0.41
C GLU A 308 8.49 181.70 -0.89
N GLN A 309 9.40 181.43 -1.85
CA GLN A 309 10.20 182.47 -2.49
C GLN A 309 9.33 183.47 -3.28
N HIS A 310 8.36 182.99 -4.07
CA HIS A 310 7.47 183.85 -4.85
C HIS A 310 6.51 184.65 -3.94
N LYS A 311 6.07 184.05 -2.83
CA LYS A 311 5.28 184.71 -1.78
C LYS A 311 6.07 185.82 -1.10
N LEU A 312 7.33 185.57 -0.71
CA LEU A 312 8.25 186.58 -0.17
C LEU A 312 8.49 187.72 -1.17
N LYS A 313 8.76 187.38 -2.44
CA LYS A 313 8.90 188.38 -3.52
C LYS A 313 7.64 189.23 -3.68
N MET A 314 6.46 188.60 -3.67
CA MET A 314 5.20 189.31 -3.83
C MET A 314 4.88 190.20 -2.62
N THR A 315 5.28 189.84 -1.39
CA THR A 315 5.20 190.76 -0.24
C THR A 315 6.11 191.98 -0.39
N VAL A 316 7.33 191.82 -0.94
CA VAL A 316 8.22 192.97 -1.23
C VAL A 316 7.60 193.87 -2.30
N GLU A 317 7.08 193.31 -3.40
CA GLU A 317 6.39 194.09 -4.44
C GLU A 317 5.12 194.80 -3.92
N VAL A 318 4.46 194.27 -2.88
CA VAL A 318 3.32 194.92 -2.20
C VAL A 318 3.81 196.07 -1.32
N ASP A 319 4.88 195.89 -0.55
CA ASP A 319 5.46 196.97 0.27
C ASP A 319 6.02 198.12 -0.57
N GLU A 320 6.56 197.85 -1.76
CA GLU A 320 6.95 198.87 -2.73
C GLU A 320 5.74 199.64 -3.28
N LYS A 321 4.64 198.95 -3.58
CA LYS A 321 3.37 199.58 -4.01
C LYS A 321 2.73 200.40 -2.89
N ASN A 322 2.81 199.96 -1.63
CA ASN A 322 2.30 200.69 -0.48
C ASN A 322 3.03 202.03 -0.28
N LYS A 323 4.37 202.05 -0.37
CA LYS A 323 5.18 203.29 -0.33
C LYS A 323 4.84 204.25 -1.47
N LEU A 324 4.53 203.72 -2.65
CA LEU A 324 4.06 204.52 -3.79
C LEU A 324 2.68 205.15 -3.54
N ILE A 325 1.79 204.44 -2.84
CA ILE A 325 0.45 204.94 -2.46
C ILE A 325 0.58 206.08 -1.43
N GLU A 326 1.42 205.96 -0.40
CA GLU A 326 1.68 207.04 0.56
C GLU A 326 2.14 208.31 -0.16
N HIS A 327 3.13 208.20 -1.05
CA HIS A 327 3.65 209.35 -1.82
C HIS A 327 2.57 210.00 -2.72
N LEU A 328 1.63 209.23 -3.25
CA LEU A 328 0.49 209.76 -4.02
C LEU A 328 -0.55 210.45 -3.12
N GLN A 329 -0.79 209.95 -1.91
CA GLN A 329 -1.72 210.56 -0.94
C GLN A 329 -1.22 211.93 -0.46
N GLU A 330 0.06 212.07 -0.13
CA GLU A 330 0.68 213.38 0.17
C GLU A 330 0.48 214.38 -0.98
N LYS A 331 0.58 213.89 -2.22
CA LYS A 331 0.48 214.70 -3.43
C LYS A 331 -0.95 215.20 -3.67
N VAL A 332 -1.96 214.37 -3.39
CA VAL A 332 -3.38 214.78 -3.40
C VAL A 332 -3.63 215.88 -2.35
N SER A 333 -3.16 215.68 -1.11
CA SER A 333 -3.28 216.69 -0.05
C SER A 333 -2.63 218.04 -0.38
N SER A 334 -1.64 218.06 -1.30
CA SER A 334 -0.99 219.28 -1.80
C SER A 334 -1.76 220.03 -2.91
N LEU A 335 -2.77 219.38 -3.50
CA LEU A 335 -3.58 219.91 -4.60
C LEU A 335 -4.94 220.43 -4.12
N GLU A 336 -5.58 219.73 -3.19
CA GLU A 336 -6.85 220.16 -2.57
C GLU A 336 -6.74 221.56 -1.93
N LYS A 337 -5.57 221.89 -1.37
CA LYS A 337 -5.26 223.16 -0.71
C LYS A 337 -5.13 224.39 -1.64
N ARG A 338 -5.58 224.30 -2.90
CA ARG A 338 -5.32 225.29 -3.96
C ARG A 338 -6.55 225.67 -4.80
N LEU A 339 -7.73 225.12 -4.48
CA LEU A 339 -8.91 225.15 -5.37
C LEU A 339 -10.06 225.98 -4.78
N GLU A 340 -9.82 227.27 -4.56
CA GLU A 340 -10.77 228.21 -3.94
C GLU A 340 -10.77 229.55 -4.71
N GLY A 341 -11.50 229.63 -5.84
CA GLY A 341 -11.53 230.82 -6.69
C GLY A 341 -12.19 230.69 -8.08
N ASN A 342 -13.50 230.99 -8.14
CA ASN A 342 -14.37 231.38 -9.26
C ASN A 342 -13.69 232.06 -10.50
N PHE A 343 -14.17 232.02 -11.75
CA PHE A 343 -15.47 231.62 -12.36
C PHE A 343 -15.36 231.40 -13.91
N SER A 344 -16.41 230.80 -14.51
CA SER A 344 -16.97 231.07 -15.87
C SER A 344 -16.42 230.38 -17.14
N GLY A 345 -17.30 230.33 -18.16
CA GLY A 345 -16.96 230.26 -19.58
C GLY A 345 -16.99 228.86 -20.19
N ASP A 346 -16.04 228.01 -19.79
CA ASP A 346 -15.68 226.78 -20.52
C ASP A 346 -16.45 225.51 -20.10
N GLU A 347 -17.56 225.67 -19.37
CA GLU A 347 -18.38 224.55 -18.87
C GLU A 347 -18.94 223.67 -20.01
N HIS A 348 -19.14 224.22 -21.21
CA HIS A 348 -19.53 223.46 -22.40
C HIS A 348 -18.40 222.64 -23.03
N VAL A 349 -17.13 223.00 -22.81
CA VAL A 349 -15.99 222.14 -23.17
C VAL A 349 -15.88 220.98 -22.18
N TRP A 350 -16.20 221.22 -20.90
CA TRP A 350 -16.20 220.19 -19.86
C TRP A 350 -17.22 219.07 -20.13
N GLU A 351 -18.44 219.38 -20.58
CA GLU A 351 -19.43 218.35 -20.94
C GLU A 351 -19.02 217.52 -22.17
N LEU A 352 -18.39 218.14 -23.17
CA LEU A 352 -17.86 217.43 -24.35
C LEU A 352 -16.68 216.50 -23.98
N LEU A 353 -15.82 216.92 -23.05
CA LEU A 353 -14.79 216.07 -22.46
C LEU A 353 -15.37 214.93 -21.59
N LYS A 354 -16.54 215.15 -20.96
CA LYS A 354 -17.25 214.16 -20.15
C LYS A 354 -17.88 213.06 -21.01
N GLU A 355 -18.49 213.39 -22.15
CA GLU A 355 -18.93 212.37 -23.12
C GLU A 355 -17.73 211.60 -23.71
N LYS A 356 -16.64 212.31 -24.04
CA LYS A 356 -15.41 211.67 -24.53
C LYS A 356 -14.88 210.63 -23.52
N THR A 357 -14.73 211.00 -22.25
CA THR A 357 -14.25 210.08 -21.21
C THR A 357 -15.23 208.93 -20.94
N ALA A 358 -16.54 209.13 -21.08
CA ALA A 358 -17.53 208.05 -20.99
C ALA A 358 -17.46 207.04 -22.16
N LEU A 359 -17.01 207.46 -23.35
CA LEU A 359 -16.74 206.57 -24.49
C LEU A 359 -15.37 205.89 -24.37
N GLU A 360 -14.35 206.59 -23.88
CA GLU A 360 -13.03 206.01 -23.56
C GLU A 360 -13.17 204.91 -22.50
N GLN A 361 -13.96 205.13 -21.45
CA GLN A 361 -14.29 204.11 -20.43
C GLN A 361 -14.93 202.86 -21.05
N LYS A 362 -15.97 203.00 -21.88
CA LYS A 362 -16.63 201.85 -22.53
C LYS A 362 -15.70 201.06 -23.46
N LEU A 363 -14.72 201.71 -24.07
CA LEU A 363 -13.70 201.05 -24.89
C LEU A 363 -12.78 200.18 -24.02
N ASP A 364 -12.40 200.65 -22.83
CA ASP A 364 -11.58 199.86 -21.90
C ASP A 364 -12.38 198.78 -21.15
N ASP A 365 -13.65 199.03 -20.81
CA ASP A 365 -14.55 198.01 -20.27
C ASP A 365 -14.71 196.82 -21.24
N THR A 366 -14.93 197.11 -22.54
CA THR A 366 -15.04 196.08 -23.57
C THR A 366 -13.70 195.38 -23.85
N ARG A 367 -12.56 196.08 -23.74
CA ARG A 367 -11.22 195.45 -23.76
C ARG A 367 -11.02 194.49 -22.58
N GLN A 368 -11.43 194.86 -21.36
CA GLN A 368 -11.34 193.97 -20.20
C GLN A 368 -12.24 192.74 -20.35
N GLN A 369 -13.47 192.90 -20.84
CA GLN A 369 -14.36 191.77 -21.14
C GLN A 369 -13.74 190.82 -22.18
N LEU A 370 -13.15 191.35 -23.26
CA LEU A 370 -12.50 190.56 -24.30
C LEU A 370 -11.20 189.87 -23.79
N LEU A 371 -10.45 190.52 -22.89
CA LEU A 371 -9.31 189.91 -22.20
C LEU A 371 -9.75 188.76 -21.29
N THR A 372 -10.79 188.93 -20.48
CA THR A 372 -11.31 187.84 -19.62
C THR A 372 -11.92 186.69 -20.43
N ALA A 373 -12.59 186.98 -21.55
CA ALA A 373 -13.04 185.93 -22.47
C ALA A 373 -11.85 185.16 -23.07
N ARG A 374 -10.73 185.85 -23.36
CA ARG A 374 -9.50 185.23 -23.88
C ARG A 374 -8.77 184.40 -22.83
N THR A 375 -8.68 184.81 -21.56
CA THR A 375 -8.07 183.99 -20.50
C THR A 375 -8.90 182.74 -20.24
N ASN A 376 -10.22 182.88 -20.09
CA ASN A 376 -11.12 181.75 -19.86
C ASN A 376 -11.05 180.76 -21.05
N HIS A 377 -10.95 181.26 -22.28
CA HIS A 377 -10.77 180.39 -23.45
C HIS A 377 -9.41 179.67 -23.41
N ALA A 378 -8.31 180.37 -23.10
CA ALA A 378 -6.99 179.74 -22.96
C ALA A 378 -6.96 178.65 -21.86
N GLU A 379 -7.64 178.88 -20.74
CA GLU A 379 -7.82 177.88 -19.68
C GLU A 379 -8.60 176.64 -20.17
N THR A 380 -9.69 176.82 -20.94
CA THR A 380 -10.41 175.69 -21.56
C THR A 380 -9.57 174.93 -22.58
N VAL A 381 -8.71 175.62 -23.34
CA VAL A 381 -7.78 174.98 -24.29
C VAL A 381 -6.72 174.18 -23.54
N ASN A 382 -6.05 174.76 -22.54
CA ASN A 382 -5.06 174.06 -21.70
C ASN A 382 -5.66 172.81 -21.02
N LEU A 383 -6.90 172.88 -20.56
CA LEU A 383 -7.61 171.73 -19.97
C LEU A 383 -7.89 170.63 -21.01
N LEU A 384 -8.30 171.00 -22.22
CA LEU A 384 -8.52 170.05 -23.32
C LEU A 384 -7.20 169.43 -23.80
N GLU A 385 -6.12 170.19 -23.93
CA GLU A 385 -4.78 169.68 -24.25
C GLU A 385 -4.28 168.70 -23.18
N THR A 386 -4.50 169.01 -21.90
CA THR A 386 -4.18 168.11 -20.78
C THR A 386 -5.04 166.84 -20.79
N GLN A 387 -6.29 166.89 -21.26
CA GLN A 387 -7.11 165.70 -21.48
C GLN A 387 -6.63 164.89 -22.68
N VAL A 388 -6.22 165.53 -23.78
CA VAL A 388 -5.69 164.87 -24.98
C VAL A 388 -4.37 164.15 -24.68
N THR A 389 -3.43 164.75 -23.94
CA THR A 389 -2.19 164.07 -23.53
C THR A 389 -2.46 162.90 -22.59
N LYS A 390 -3.42 163.04 -21.67
CA LYS A 390 -3.86 161.97 -20.75
C LYS A 390 -4.66 160.84 -21.44
N LEU A 391 -5.30 161.11 -22.58
CA LEU A 391 -5.91 160.09 -23.41
C LEU A 391 -4.86 159.40 -24.29
N ASN A 392 -3.92 160.16 -24.88
CA ASN A 392 -2.83 159.60 -25.68
C ASN A 392 -1.92 158.67 -24.86
N SER A 393 -1.56 159.04 -23.63
CA SER A 393 -0.78 158.16 -22.72
C SER A 393 -1.51 156.83 -22.45
N LYS A 394 -2.80 156.89 -22.11
CA LYS A 394 -3.64 155.69 -21.96
C LYS A 394 -3.76 154.85 -23.24
N VAL A 395 -3.78 155.48 -24.42
CA VAL A 395 -3.77 154.76 -25.70
C VAL A 395 -2.43 154.06 -25.90
N THR A 396 -1.30 154.70 -25.59
CA THR A 396 0.02 154.05 -25.66
C THR A 396 0.20 152.93 -24.61
N GLU A 397 -0.33 153.09 -23.40
CA GLU A 397 -0.38 152.03 -22.37
C GLU A 397 -1.22 150.83 -22.86
N ALA A 398 -2.40 151.09 -23.41
CA ALA A 398 -3.27 150.04 -23.96
C ALA A 398 -2.67 149.35 -25.19
N GLN A 399 -1.92 150.08 -26.03
CA GLN A 399 -1.17 149.50 -27.15
C GLN A 399 -0.02 148.61 -26.65
N GLY A 400 0.74 149.03 -25.65
CA GLY A 400 1.79 148.21 -25.03
C GLY A 400 1.24 146.89 -24.48
N LEU A 401 0.20 146.95 -23.65
CA LEU A 401 -0.49 145.77 -23.10
C LEU A 401 -1.11 144.86 -24.18
N LEU A 402 -1.44 145.40 -25.36
CA LEU A 402 -1.92 144.62 -26.49
C LEU A 402 -0.76 143.89 -27.18
N CYS A 403 0.36 144.57 -27.44
CA CYS A 403 1.57 143.95 -27.99
C CYS A 403 2.12 142.83 -27.06
N GLU A 404 2.19 143.06 -25.74
CA GLU A 404 2.59 142.04 -24.76
C GLU A 404 1.69 140.78 -24.83
N ARG A 405 0.38 140.97 -25.02
CA ARG A 405 -0.57 139.87 -25.19
C ARG A 405 -0.42 139.18 -26.55
N GLU A 406 -0.12 139.90 -27.62
CA GLU A 406 0.16 139.32 -28.93
C GLU A 406 1.44 138.49 -28.92
N GLU A 407 2.51 138.97 -28.27
CA GLU A 407 3.75 138.20 -28.06
C GLU A 407 3.53 136.97 -27.17
N PHE A 408 2.79 137.09 -26.07
CA PHE A 408 2.43 135.92 -25.25
C PHE A 408 1.64 134.88 -26.06
N LEU A 409 0.62 135.31 -26.82
CA LEU A 409 -0.18 134.42 -27.66
C LEU A 409 0.64 133.81 -28.81
N LYS A 410 1.64 134.52 -29.34
CA LYS A 410 2.59 133.99 -30.31
C LYS A 410 3.49 132.92 -29.69
N ASN A 411 4.13 133.22 -28.57
CA ASN A 411 5.02 132.29 -27.86
C ASN A 411 4.27 131.02 -27.40
N PHE A 412 3.02 131.18 -26.92
CA PHE A 412 2.15 130.06 -26.58
C PHE A 412 1.81 129.18 -27.79
N LYS A 413 1.50 129.78 -28.96
CA LYS A 413 1.26 129.04 -30.22
C LYS A 413 2.51 128.33 -30.72
N GLU A 414 3.68 128.97 -30.65
CA GLU A 414 4.95 128.39 -31.08
C GLU A 414 5.33 127.20 -30.17
N SER A 415 5.23 127.36 -28.84
CA SER A 415 5.39 126.26 -27.88
C SER A 415 4.40 125.11 -28.13
N SER A 416 3.12 125.43 -28.37
CA SER A 416 2.09 124.42 -28.67
C SER A 416 2.40 123.67 -29.98
N MET A 417 2.90 124.36 -31.00
CA MET A 417 3.30 123.71 -32.26
C MET A 417 4.57 122.87 -32.13
N CYS A 418 5.50 123.20 -31.23
CA CYS A 418 6.63 122.34 -30.90
C CYS A 418 6.15 121.06 -30.22
N GLN A 419 5.32 121.17 -29.17
CA GLN A 419 4.75 120.00 -28.48
C GLN A 419 3.93 119.10 -29.42
N LEU A 420 3.13 119.67 -30.32
CA LEU A 420 2.41 118.88 -31.33
C LEU A 420 3.35 118.12 -32.26
N LYS A 421 4.44 118.74 -32.74
CA LYS A 421 5.44 118.06 -33.59
C LYS A 421 6.21 116.97 -32.84
N GLU A 422 6.51 117.18 -31.56
CA GLU A 422 7.16 116.18 -30.71
C GLU A 422 6.24 114.97 -30.49
N LEU A 423 4.94 115.21 -30.24
CA LEU A 423 3.93 114.15 -30.15
C LEU A 423 3.70 113.43 -31.48
N GLU A 424 3.66 114.15 -32.61
CA GLU A 424 3.58 113.55 -33.96
C GLU A 424 4.79 112.65 -34.25
N GLN A 425 6.01 113.09 -33.91
CA GLN A 425 7.23 112.29 -34.07
C GLN A 425 7.25 111.08 -33.13
N ALA A 426 6.86 111.25 -31.87
CA ALA A 426 6.74 110.14 -30.92
C ALA A 426 5.73 109.09 -31.39
N LEU A 427 4.59 109.52 -31.94
CA LEU A 427 3.55 108.64 -32.51
C LEU A 427 4.04 107.93 -33.78
N GLN A 428 4.80 108.62 -34.65
CA GLN A 428 5.43 107.98 -35.82
C GLN A 428 6.47 106.92 -35.40
N LEU A 429 7.30 107.21 -34.40
CA LEU A 429 8.28 106.25 -33.85
C LEU A 429 7.59 105.06 -33.18
N ALA A 430 6.50 105.28 -32.43
CA ALA A 430 5.69 104.23 -31.82
C ALA A 430 5.04 103.31 -32.88
N ASN A 431 4.43 103.88 -33.92
CA ASN A 431 3.89 103.11 -35.05
C ASN A 431 5.00 102.34 -35.77
N GLY A 432 6.15 102.96 -36.01
CA GLY A 432 7.33 102.31 -36.60
C GLY A 432 7.97 101.24 -35.72
N ALA A 433 7.68 101.19 -34.41
CA ALA A 433 8.02 100.08 -33.52
C ALA A 433 6.94 98.99 -33.54
N LEU A 434 5.66 99.37 -33.61
CA LEU A 434 4.53 98.45 -33.70
C LEU A 434 4.57 97.61 -34.99
N GLU A 435 4.86 98.20 -36.15
CA GLU A 435 4.96 97.41 -37.39
C GLU A 435 6.13 96.42 -37.35
N ARG A 436 7.32 96.84 -36.88
CA ARG A 436 8.44 95.91 -36.66
C ARG A 436 8.09 94.78 -35.70
N SER A 437 7.35 95.08 -34.62
CA SER A 437 6.87 94.05 -33.69
C SER A 437 5.86 93.10 -34.34
N LYS A 438 5.05 93.53 -35.31
CA LYS A 438 4.13 92.66 -36.07
C LYS A 438 4.89 91.77 -37.05
N GLU A 439 5.88 92.33 -37.76
CA GLU A 439 6.78 91.57 -38.63
C GLU A 439 7.50 90.47 -37.82
N GLU A 440 8.08 90.85 -36.68
CA GLU A 440 8.71 89.94 -35.71
C GLU A 440 7.78 88.85 -35.14
N ILE A 441 6.48 89.14 -34.97
CA ILE A 441 5.48 88.13 -34.56
C ILE A 441 5.16 87.20 -35.73
N GLY A 442 4.96 87.73 -36.94
CA GLY A 442 4.70 86.93 -38.13
C GLY A 442 5.84 85.97 -38.49
N GLU A 443 7.10 86.38 -38.31
CA GLU A 443 8.26 85.49 -38.46
C GLU A 443 8.26 84.35 -37.43
N ARG A 444 7.91 84.64 -36.17
CA ARG A 444 7.80 83.63 -35.11
C ARG A 444 6.62 82.67 -35.35
N ASP A 445 5.48 83.17 -35.81
CA ASP A 445 4.32 82.35 -36.16
C ASP A 445 4.64 81.40 -37.33
N LEU A 446 5.36 81.87 -38.35
CA LEU A 446 5.86 81.03 -39.45
C LEU A 446 6.86 79.96 -38.95
N GLN A 447 7.73 80.31 -38.00
CA GLN A 447 8.64 79.35 -37.37
C GLN A 447 7.89 78.28 -36.55
N ILE A 448 6.84 78.68 -35.81
CA ILE A 448 5.97 77.78 -35.06
C ILE A 448 5.21 76.83 -36.00
N GLN A 449 4.60 77.35 -37.07
CA GLN A 449 3.92 76.52 -38.08
C GLN A 449 4.87 75.50 -38.71
N LYS A 450 6.10 75.91 -39.03
CA LYS A 450 7.10 74.98 -39.56
C LYS A 450 7.42 73.86 -38.56
N LEU A 451 7.71 74.20 -37.31
CA LEU A 451 8.00 73.23 -36.25
C LEU A 451 6.81 72.28 -35.99
N GLN A 452 5.57 72.76 -36.11
CA GLN A 452 4.37 71.92 -36.06
C GLN A 452 4.36 70.92 -37.23
N THR A 453 4.57 71.36 -38.47
CA THR A 453 4.61 70.45 -39.63
C THR A 453 5.77 69.44 -39.58
N ASP A 454 6.94 69.84 -39.10
CA ASP A 454 8.09 68.93 -38.91
C ASP A 454 7.75 67.85 -37.84
N LEU A 455 7.07 68.24 -36.75
CA LEU A 455 6.63 67.32 -35.69
C LEU A 455 5.48 66.39 -36.13
N GLU A 456 4.53 66.86 -36.92
CA GLU A 456 3.48 66.03 -37.54
C GLU A 456 4.09 65.00 -38.51
N VAL A 457 5.12 65.38 -39.26
CA VAL A 457 5.86 64.48 -40.16
C VAL A 457 6.63 63.41 -39.37
N GLU A 458 7.34 63.77 -38.29
CA GLU A 458 8.02 62.77 -37.45
C GLU A 458 7.04 61.86 -36.69
N SER A 459 5.93 62.40 -36.17
CA SER A 459 4.84 61.62 -35.60
C SER A 459 4.28 60.61 -36.61
N SER A 460 4.06 61.04 -37.85
CA SER A 460 3.60 60.19 -38.95
C SER A 460 4.61 59.09 -39.32
N LYS A 461 5.92 59.40 -39.36
CA LYS A 461 6.99 58.41 -39.57
C LYS A 461 7.04 57.38 -38.44
N LEU A 462 7.00 57.83 -37.18
CA LEU A 462 7.00 56.94 -36.02
C LEU A 462 5.77 56.02 -36.02
N GLN A 463 4.58 56.54 -36.34
CA GLN A 463 3.36 55.75 -36.49
C GLN A 463 3.46 54.74 -37.66
N GLN A 464 4.08 55.12 -38.77
CA GLN A 464 4.38 54.21 -39.88
C GLN A 464 5.39 53.12 -39.48
N HIS A 465 6.40 53.40 -38.65
CA HIS A 465 7.32 52.38 -38.14
C HIS A 465 6.70 51.48 -37.06
N ILE A 466 5.81 52.01 -36.23
CA ILE A 466 5.16 51.28 -35.14
C ILE A 466 4.07 50.32 -35.65
N SER A 467 3.34 50.68 -36.71
CA SER A 467 2.24 49.86 -37.24
C SER A 467 2.65 48.46 -37.76
N PRO A 468 3.72 48.24 -38.56
CA PRO A 468 4.15 46.89 -38.95
C PRO A 468 4.69 46.08 -37.77
N VAL A 469 5.36 46.72 -36.80
CA VAL A 469 5.84 46.02 -35.58
C VAL A 469 4.64 45.56 -34.74
N LYS A 470 3.63 46.40 -34.54
CA LYS A 470 2.37 46.01 -33.88
C LYS A 470 1.67 44.86 -34.63
N HIS A 471 1.63 44.89 -35.96
CA HIS A 471 1.04 43.81 -36.76
C HIS A 471 1.83 42.50 -36.63
N GLN A 472 3.16 42.55 -36.68
CA GLN A 472 4.04 41.39 -36.47
C GLN A 472 3.90 40.81 -35.05
N CYS A 473 3.76 41.65 -34.03
CA CYS A 473 3.46 41.21 -32.66
C CYS A 473 2.08 40.54 -32.57
N ALA A 474 1.05 41.11 -33.19
CA ALA A 474 -0.29 40.52 -33.23
C ALA A 474 -0.29 39.16 -33.95
N GLU A 475 0.35 39.04 -35.11
CA GLU A 475 0.53 37.75 -35.79
C GLU A 475 1.31 36.74 -34.92
N ARG A 476 2.35 37.19 -34.22
CA ARG A 476 3.13 36.33 -33.32
C ARG A 476 2.28 35.79 -32.17
N ILE A 477 1.41 36.63 -31.60
CA ILE A 477 0.42 36.26 -30.58
C ILE A 477 -0.57 35.24 -31.16
N SER A 478 -1.26 35.54 -32.27
CA SER A 478 -2.27 34.62 -32.83
C SER A 478 -1.70 33.28 -33.33
N ARG A 479 -0.43 33.23 -33.74
CA ARG A 479 0.26 31.95 -34.02
C ARG A 479 0.56 31.15 -32.75
N LEU A 480 0.85 31.81 -31.63
CA LEU A 480 1.05 31.15 -30.32
C LEU A 480 -0.28 30.70 -29.71
N GLU A 481 -1.33 31.52 -29.80
CA GLU A 481 -2.70 31.17 -29.39
C GLU A 481 -3.20 29.93 -30.15
N ALA A 482 -2.99 29.88 -31.48
CA ALA A 482 -3.33 28.70 -32.28
C ALA A 482 -2.49 27.45 -31.92
N GLN A 483 -1.23 27.62 -31.51
CA GLN A 483 -0.39 26.51 -31.02
C GLN A 483 -0.85 26.01 -29.64
N ILE A 484 -1.26 26.91 -28.75
CA ILE A 484 -1.82 26.55 -27.44
C ILE A 484 -3.11 25.75 -27.63
N ALA A 485 -4.06 26.25 -28.43
CA ALA A 485 -5.32 25.54 -28.72
C ALA A 485 -5.10 24.16 -29.38
N ALA A 486 -4.10 24.03 -30.27
CA ALA A 486 -3.72 22.75 -30.85
C ALA A 486 -3.13 21.78 -29.81
N LEU A 487 -2.33 22.26 -28.86
CA LEU A 487 -1.78 21.44 -27.77
C LEU A 487 -2.84 21.07 -26.72
N GLU A 488 -3.82 21.94 -26.47
CA GLU A 488 -4.95 21.67 -25.58
C GLU A 488 -5.89 20.61 -26.17
N THR A 489 -6.24 20.73 -27.44
CA THR A 489 -7.05 19.71 -28.15
C THR A 489 -6.33 18.36 -28.25
N ALA A 490 -5.00 18.34 -28.46
CA ALA A 490 -4.21 17.12 -28.39
C ALA A 490 -4.21 16.51 -26.98
N ARG A 491 -4.02 17.31 -25.92
CA ARG A 491 -4.06 16.84 -24.53
C ARG A 491 -5.41 16.25 -24.13
N GLU A 492 -6.51 16.89 -24.52
CA GLU A 492 -7.85 16.35 -24.23
C GLU A 492 -8.16 15.10 -25.08
N PHE A 493 -7.58 14.95 -26.28
CA PHE A 493 -7.60 13.68 -27.02
C PHE A 493 -6.83 12.57 -26.29
N ASP A 494 -5.57 12.82 -25.87
CA ASP A 494 -4.76 11.83 -25.13
C ASP A 494 -5.41 11.44 -23.79
N LYS A 495 -6.02 12.41 -23.11
CA LYS A 495 -6.79 12.22 -21.86
C LYS A 495 -8.07 11.42 -22.08
N THR A 496 -8.83 11.66 -23.15
CA THR A 496 -10.03 10.86 -23.46
C THR A 496 -9.66 9.44 -23.94
N ALA A 497 -8.58 9.28 -24.70
CA ALA A 497 -8.05 7.97 -25.09
C ALA A 497 -7.54 7.16 -23.90
N SER A 498 -6.80 7.78 -22.97
CA SER A 498 -6.34 7.12 -21.75
C SER A 498 -7.48 6.82 -20.77
N GLN A 499 -8.44 7.73 -20.57
CA GLN A 499 -9.65 7.46 -19.79
C GLN A 499 -10.48 6.31 -20.38
N HIS A 500 -10.58 6.22 -21.70
CA HIS A 500 -11.24 5.10 -22.38
C HIS A 500 -10.50 3.78 -22.14
N LYS A 501 -9.15 3.74 -22.21
CA LYS A 501 -8.42 2.50 -21.90
C LYS A 501 -8.43 2.16 -20.41
N ILE A 502 -8.49 3.14 -19.50
CA ILE A 502 -8.75 2.89 -18.07
C ILE A 502 -10.11 2.20 -17.92
N SER A 503 -11.17 2.77 -18.51
CA SER A 503 -12.53 2.20 -18.41
C SER A 503 -12.64 0.80 -19.04
N GLN A 504 -11.88 0.51 -20.09
CA GLN A 504 -11.74 -0.84 -20.63
C GLN A 504 -11.03 -1.79 -19.66
N LEU A 505 -9.93 -1.36 -19.02
CA LEU A 505 -9.22 -2.16 -18.02
C LEU A 505 -10.06 -2.37 -16.75
N GLU A 506 -10.90 -1.41 -16.38
CA GLU A 506 -11.87 -1.54 -15.28
C GLU A 506 -12.92 -2.61 -15.61
N GLN A 507 -13.50 -2.59 -16.82
CA GLN A 507 -14.41 -3.65 -17.29
C GLN A 507 -13.72 -5.01 -17.39
N GLU A 508 -12.52 -5.10 -17.98
CA GLU A 508 -11.72 -6.33 -18.05
C GLU A 508 -11.47 -6.91 -16.63
N ASN A 509 -11.21 -6.05 -15.64
CA ASN A 509 -11.08 -6.48 -14.24
C ASN A 509 -12.41 -6.89 -13.59
N GLU A 510 -13.54 -6.25 -13.91
CA GLU A 510 -14.87 -6.64 -13.43
C GLU A 510 -15.22 -8.04 -13.96
N ASP A 511 -15.07 -8.27 -15.27
CA ASP A 511 -15.26 -9.57 -15.94
C ASP A 511 -14.37 -10.67 -15.30
N PHE A 512 -13.09 -10.38 -15.05
CA PHE A 512 -12.19 -11.32 -14.35
C PHE A 512 -12.59 -11.55 -12.89
N ASN A 513 -13.17 -10.57 -12.19
CA ASN A 513 -13.69 -10.74 -10.83
C ASN A 513 -14.97 -11.60 -10.82
N GLU A 514 -15.87 -11.47 -11.79
CA GLU A 514 -17.03 -12.35 -11.95
C GLU A 514 -16.58 -13.79 -12.21
N ILE A 515 -15.70 -14.02 -13.17
CA ILE A 515 -15.14 -15.34 -13.49
C ILE A 515 -14.44 -15.95 -12.26
N ARG A 516 -13.68 -15.15 -11.48
CA ARG A 516 -13.07 -15.64 -10.23
C ARG A 516 -14.13 -16.03 -9.20
N GLN A 517 -15.20 -15.27 -9.05
CA GLN A 517 -16.32 -15.61 -8.14
C GLN A 517 -17.05 -16.88 -8.58
N GLU A 518 -17.24 -17.10 -9.89
CA GLU A 518 -17.82 -18.34 -10.40
C GLU A 518 -16.96 -19.56 -10.02
N TYR A 519 -15.64 -19.49 -10.29
CA TYR A 519 -14.69 -20.53 -9.91
C TYR A 519 -14.65 -20.76 -8.39
N GLU A 520 -14.64 -19.69 -7.58
CA GLU A 520 -14.66 -19.79 -6.12
C GLU A 520 -15.97 -20.43 -5.61
N SER A 521 -17.10 -20.13 -6.25
CA SER A 521 -18.39 -20.79 -5.96
C SER A 521 -18.37 -22.28 -6.34
N SER A 522 -17.66 -22.63 -7.41
CA SER A 522 -17.52 -24.01 -7.89
C SER A 522 -16.59 -24.82 -6.98
N LEU A 523 -15.49 -24.21 -6.55
CA LEU A 523 -14.57 -24.77 -5.55
C LEU A 523 -15.31 -25.06 -4.24
N LYS A 524 -16.06 -24.09 -3.70
CA LYS A 524 -16.86 -24.27 -2.47
C LYS A 524 -17.90 -25.39 -2.58
N LYS A 525 -18.51 -25.59 -3.76
CA LYS A 525 -19.39 -26.74 -4.03
C LYS A 525 -18.60 -28.05 -3.97
N GLN A 526 -17.48 -28.14 -4.69
CA GLN A 526 -16.61 -29.33 -4.68
C GLN A 526 -16.04 -29.66 -3.30
N GLU A 527 -15.62 -28.67 -2.51
CA GLU A 527 -15.20 -28.84 -1.12
C GLU A 527 -16.33 -29.43 -0.26
N SER A 528 -17.57 -28.95 -0.43
CA SER A 528 -18.73 -29.47 0.29
C SER A 528 -19.09 -30.90 -0.11
N GLU A 529 -18.92 -31.29 -1.38
CA GLU A 529 -19.11 -32.66 -1.87
C GLU A 529 -18.01 -33.60 -1.36
N LEU A 530 -16.75 -33.14 -1.36
CA LEU A 530 -15.61 -33.89 -0.85
C LEU A 530 -15.74 -34.12 0.67
N GLU A 531 -16.20 -33.12 1.41
CA GLU A 531 -16.50 -33.23 2.84
C GLU A 531 -17.71 -34.13 3.13
N ARG A 532 -18.73 -34.12 2.26
CA ARG A 532 -19.85 -35.09 2.31
C ARG A 532 -19.35 -36.52 2.07
N LEU A 533 -18.48 -36.72 1.08
CA LEU A 533 -17.88 -38.02 0.76
C LEU A 533 -16.91 -38.52 1.85
N LYS A 534 -16.15 -37.64 2.50
CA LYS A 534 -15.35 -37.98 3.69
C LYS A 534 -16.23 -38.49 4.83
N LYS A 535 -17.35 -37.82 5.10
CA LYS A 535 -18.33 -38.25 6.12
C LYS A 535 -18.94 -39.60 5.76
N GLU A 536 -19.37 -39.78 4.51
CA GLU A 536 -19.89 -41.04 3.99
C GLU A 536 -18.85 -42.18 4.14
N LEU A 537 -17.60 -41.94 3.73
CA LEU A 537 -16.49 -42.90 3.87
C LEU A 537 -16.23 -43.26 5.33
N SER A 538 -16.14 -42.28 6.24
CA SER A 538 -15.93 -42.53 7.67
C SER A 538 -17.07 -43.35 8.30
N SER A 539 -18.32 -43.09 7.90
CA SER A 539 -19.46 -43.91 8.35
C SER A 539 -19.37 -45.34 7.84
N ARG A 540 -18.97 -45.52 6.57
CA ARG A 540 -18.77 -46.83 5.94
C ARG A 540 -17.58 -47.59 6.54
N GLU A 541 -16.54 -46.88 6.98
CA GLU A 541 -15.41 -47.42 7.74
C GLU A 541 -15.86 -47.88 9.14
N THR A 542 -16.66 -47.10 9.87
CA THR A 542 -17.22 -47.54 11.16
C THR A 542 -18.08 -48.81 11.03
N VAL A 543 -18.95 -48.87 10.01
CA VAL A 543 -19.74 -50.08 9.70
C VAL A 543 -18.85 -51.26 9.30
N SER A 544 -17.76 -51.03 8.55
CA SER A 544 -16.77 -52.06 8.21
C SER A 544 -16.06 -52.61 9.46
N VAL A 545 -15.70 -51.74 10.41
CA VAL A 545 -15.10 -52.12 11.70
C VAL A 545 -16.10 -52.90 12.57
N GLU A 546 -17.39 -52.56 12.55
CA GLU A 546 -18.44 -53.31 13.25
C GLU A 546 -18.68 -54.69 12.63
N ILE A 547 -18.72 -54.79 11.29
CA ILE A 547 -18.75 -56.07 10.57
C ILE A 547 -17.52 -56.91 10.91
N ALA A 548 -16.32 -56.32 10.95
CA ALA A 548 -15.09 -57.02 11.32
C ALA A 548 -15.14 -57.54 12.77
N LYS A 549 -15.67 -56.76 13.73
CA LYS A 549 -15.89 -57.21 15.11
C LYS A 549 -16.87 -58.39 15.16
N ALA A 550 -18.01 -58.32 14.47
CA ALA A 550 -18.99 -59.40 14.43
C ALA A 550 -18.44 -60.68 13.76
N LEU A 551 -17.59 -60.54 12.73
CA LEU A 551 -16.90 -61.66 12.11
C LEU A 551 -15.86 -62.29 13.03
N GLU A 552 -15.16 -61.51 13.86
CA GLU A 552 -14.20 -62.01 14.85
C GLU A 552 -14.91 -62.62 16.07
N GLU A 553 -16.08 -62.12 16.46
CA GLU A 553 -16.88 -62.68 17.55
C GLU A 553 -17.55 -64.00 17.16
N THR A 554 -18.11 -64.09 15.94
CA THR A 554 -18.57 -65.37 15.35
C THR A 554 -17.41 -66.30 14.94
N ARG A 555 -16.17 -65.79 14.88
CA ARG A 555 -14.97 -66.62 14.82
C ARG A 555 -14.63 -67.22 16.18
N LYS A 556 -14.62 -66.43 17.26
CA LYS A 556 -14.38 -66.93 18.62
C LYS A 556 -15.41 -67.99 19.02
N GLN A 557 -16.70 -67.72 18.82
CA GLN A 557 -17.77 -68.71 19.06
C GLN A 557 -17.55 -70.02 18.30
N ARG A 558 -17.00 -69.95 17.07
CA ARG A 558 -16.66 -71.14 16.26
C ARG A 558 -15.42 -71.85 16.79
N GLU A 559 -14.40 -71.13 17.24
CA GLU A 559 -13.19 -71.69 17.84
C GLU A 559 -13.50 -72.32 19.21
N GLU A 560 -14.39 -71.73 20.01
CA GLU A 560 -14.96 -72.28 21.25
C GLU A 560 -15.77 -73.56 20.99
N LEU A 561 -16.72 -73.54 20.04
CA LEU A 561 -17.47 -74.74 19.63
C LEU A 561 -16.54 -75.83 19.06
N GLN A 562 -15.49 -75.45 18.34
CA GLN A 562 -14.50 -76.39 17.83
C GLN A 562 -13.64 -76.99 18.95
N GLN A 563 -13.33 -76.22 20.01
CA GLN A 563 -12.69 -76.72 21.22
C GLN A 563 -13.60 -77.70 21.97
N GLN A 564 -14.88 -77.35 22.18
CA GLN A 564 -15.87 -78.27 22.77
C GLN A 564 -15.99 -79.57 21.97
N VAL A 565 -15.94 -79.51 20.64
CA VAL A 565 -15.91 -80.70 19.78
C VAL A 565 -14.61 -81.50 19.96
N THR A 566 -13.44 -80.87 20.12
CA THR A 566 -12.21 -81.63 20.42
C THR A 566 -12.23 -82.25 21.82
N ASP A 567 -12.80 -81.57 22.81
CA ASP A 567 -12.92 -82.08 24.18
C ASP A 567 -13.89 -83.27 24.24
N LEU A 568 -15.02 -83.19 23.53
CA LEU A 568 -15.93 -84.32 23.33
C LEU A 568 -15.27 -85.48 22.58
N ILE A 569 -14.40 -85.21 21.58
CA ILE A 569 -13.64 -86.26 20.89
C ILE A 569 -12.59 -86.91 21.81
N LEU A 570 -11.99 -86.17 22.74
CA LEU A 570 -11.09 -86.73 23.75
C LEU A 570 -11.89 -87.59 24.76
N LEU A 571 -13.00 -87.08 25.28
CA LEU A 571 -13.89 -87.81 26.17
C LEU A 571 -14.42 -89.10 25.52
N ILE A 572 -14.81 -89.06 24.25
CA ILE A 572 -15.22 -90.26 23.49
C ILE A 572 -14.07 -91.27 23.42
N LYS A 573 -12.84 -90.86 23.14
CA LYS A 573 -11.67 -91.77 23.14
C LYS A 573 -11.40 -92.38 24.50
N GLU A 574 -11.55 -91.62 25.59
CA GLU A 574 -11.44 -92.16 26.96
C GLU A 574 -12.54 -93.19 27.24
N LYS A 575 -13.78 -92.93 26.81
CA LYS A 575 -14.87 -93.91 26.93
C LYS A 575 -14.64 -95.14 26.05
N ASP A 576 -14.16 -94.98 24.81
CA ASP A 576 -13.79 -96.09 23.92
C ASP A 576 -12.65 -96.92 24.53
N GLN A 577 -11.63 -96.28 25.11
CA GLN A 577 -10.55 -96.98 25.81
C GLN A 577 -11.08 -97.75 27.02
N LEU A 578 -11.90 -97.13 27.88
CA LEU A 578 -12.55 -97.81 29.01
C LEU A 578 -13.47 -98.95 28.54
N ILE A 579 -14.17 -98.81 27.42
CA ILE A 579 -14.98 -99.88 26.82
C ILE A 579 -14.09 -101.03 26.34
N ASN A 580 -12.96 -100.75 25.70
CA ASN A 580 -11.97 -101.76 25.31
C ASN A 580 -11.39 -102.49 26.52
N GLU A 581 -10.98 -101.76 27.57
CA GLU A 581 -10.49 -102.33 28.83
C GLU A 581 -11.53 -103.21 29.53
N LYS A 582 -12.80 -102.79 29.57
CA LYS A 582 -13.91 -103.61 30.08
C LYS A 582 -14.19 -104.81 29.18
N THR A 583 -14.06 -104.68 27.87
CA THR A 583 -14.22 -105.79 26.91
C THR A 583 -13.11 -106.82 27.10
N ASP A 584 -11.86 -106.41 27.31
CA ASP A 584 -10.75 -107.31 27.65
C ASP A 584 -10.95 -108.02 28.99
N VAL A 585 -11.55 -107.35 29.99
CA VAL A 585 -11.94 -107.98 31.26
C VAL A 585 -13.08 -108.98 31.06
N ILE A 586 -14.08 -108.66 30.23
CA ILE A 586 -15.15 -109.59 29.86
C ILE A 586 -14.59 -110.81 29.11
N LEU A 587 -13.71 -110.62 28.13
CA LEU A 587 -13.04 -111.71 27.38
C LEU A 587 -12.15 -112.57 28.28
N LYS A 588 -11.54 -112.02 29.34
CA LYS A 588 -10.84 -112.80 30.37
C LYS A 588 -11.83 -113.62 31.20
N LYS A 589 -12.93 -113.01 31.66
CA LYS A 589 -13.98 -113.72 32.42
C LYS A 589 -14.69 -114.78 31.60
N GLU A 590 -14.91 -114.56 30.31
CA GLU A 590 -15.45 -115.53 29.37
C GLU A 590 -14.49 -116.71 29.15
N LYS A 591 -13.17 -116.48 29.11
CA LYS A 591 -12.18 -117.56 29.09
C LYS A 591 -12.16 -118.36 30.39
N GLU A 592 -12.26 -117.71 31.55
CA GLU A 592 -12.41 -118.39 32.84
C GLU A 592 -13.70 -119.22 32.90
N LEU A 593 -14.82 -118.68 32.41
CA LEU A 593 -16.13 -119.34 32.38
C LEU A 593 -16.12 -120.53 31.41
N ASN A 594 -15.47 -120.41 30.25
CA ASN A 594 -15.27 -121.53 29.33
C ASN A 594 -14.36 -122.62 29.92
N GLN A 595 -13.31 -122.26 30.67
CA GLN A 595 -12.49 -123.25 31.40
C GLN A 595 -13.29 -123.96 32.51
N LEU A 596 -14.14 -123.23 33.24
CA LEU A 596 -15.07 -123.81 34.20
C LEU A 596 -16.11 -124.72 33.52
N SER A 597 -16.60 -124.35 32.33
CA SER A 597 -17.51 -125.17 31.54
C SER A 597 -16.84 -126.47 31.06
N GLN A 598 -15.60 -126.40 30.56
CA GLN A 598 -14.82 -127.58 30.17
C GLN A 598 -14.51 -128.47 31.39
N GLY A 599 -14.21 -127.88 32.55
CA GLY A 599 -14.04 -128.61 33.81
C GLY A 599 -15.33 -129.28 34.28
N HIS A 600 -16.49 -128.61 34.13
CA HIS A 600 -17.80 -129.18 34.42
C HIS A 600 -18.16 -130.32 33.47
N GLU A 601 -17.91 -130.15 32.17
CA GLU A 601 -18.14 -131.16 31.14
C GLU A 601 -17.24 -132.41 31.36
N ALA A 602 -15.98 -132.20 31.74
CA ALA A 602 -15.08 -133.28 32.16
C ALA A 602 -15.57 -134.00 33.45
N LEU A 603 -16.11 -133.26 34.42
CA LEU A 603 -16.73 -133.84 35.62
C LEU A 603 -18.03 -134.60 35.31
N VAL A 604 -18.84 -134.16 34.34
CA VAL A 604 -20.02 -134.88 33.86
C VAL A 604 -19.62 -136.17 33.14
N LEU A 605 -18.56 -136.15 32.33
CA LEU A 605 -17.99 -137.36 31.72
C LEU A 605 -17.43 -138.34 32.77
N GLN A 606 -16.76 -137.83 33.81
CA GLN A 606 -16.28 -138.64 34.93
C GLN A 606 -17.44 -139.23 35.76
N MET A 607 -18.51 -138.45 35.98
CA MET A 607 -19.74 -138.92 36.61
C MET A 607 -20.40 -140.03 35.78
N HIS A 608 -20.51 -139.87 34.46
CA HIS A 608 -21.02 -140.92 33.56
C HIS A 608 -20.17 -142.19 33.59
N LEU A 609 -18.84 -142.09 33.71
CA LEU A 609 -17.97 -143.26 33.86
C LEU A 609 -18.28 -144.02 35.15
N LEU A 610 -18.32 -143.30 36.29
CA LEU A 610 -18.67 -143.87 37.59
C LEU A 610 -20.10 -144.45 37.61
N GLN A 611 -21.03 -143.85 36.86
CA GLN A 611 -22.40 -144.34 36.74
C GLN A 611 -22.46 -145.69 35.99
N SER A 612 -21.66 -145.84 34.93
CA SER A 612 -21.46 -147.11 34.22
C SER A 612 -20.80 -148.17 35.10
N GLU A 613 -19.77 -147.81 35.87
CA GLU A 613 -19.14 -148.71 36.86
C GLU A 613 -20.12 -149.17 37.95
N ILE A 614 -21.00 -148.27 38.43
CA ILE A 614 -22.07 -148.61 39.38
C ILE A 614 -23.09 -149.59 38.76
N GLU A 615 -23.41 -149.47 37.47
CA GLU A 615 -24.31 -150.41 36.77
C GLU A 615 -23.66 -151.77 36.49
N ALA A 616 -22.35 -151.81 36.24
CA ALA A 616 -21.56 -153.04 36.20
C ALA A 616 -21.50 -153.71 37.59
N CYS A 617 -21.32 -152.95 38.67
CA CYS A 617 -21.35 -153.48 40.04
C CYS A 617 -22.74 -154.01 40.44
N LYS A 618 -23.84 -153.35 40.03
CA LYS A 618 -25.21 -153.81 40.28
C LYS A 618 -25.51 -155.13 39.57
N SER A 619 -25.15 -155.25 38.29
CA SER A 619 -25.36 -156.50 37.54
C SER A 619 -24.53 -157.66 38.11
N GLN A 620 -23.28 -157.43 38.50
CA GLN A 620 -22.45 -158.42 39.19
C GLN A 620 -22.90 -158.71 40.65
N ALA A 621 -23.78 -157.89 41.24
CA ALA A 621 -24.42 -158.20 42.53
C ALA A 621 -25.63 -159.14 42.35
N ALA A 622 -26.43 -158.95 41.30
CA ALA A 622 -27.59 -159.79 41.01
C ALA A 622 -27.22 -161.28 40.78
N GLU A 623 -26.11 -161.55 40.07
CA GLU A 623 -25.60 -162.92 39.89
C GLU A 623 -25.19 -163.59 41.22
N ARG A 624 -24.68 -162.80 42.17
CA ARG A 624 -24.35 -163.27 43.53
C ARG A 624 -25.61 -163.51 44.37
N GLU A 625 -26.66 -162.75 44.15
CA GLU A 625 -27.95 -162.93 44.83
C GLU A 625 -28.69 -164.18 44.33
N GLU A 626 -28.68 -164.47 43.01
CA GLU A 626 -29.27 -165.70 42.47
C GLU A 626 -28.53 -166.96 42.96
N THR A 627 -27.20 -166.91 43.06
CA THR A 627 -26.38 -168.01 43.58
C THR A 627 -26.52 -168.20 45.09
N ALA A 628 -26.68 -167.12 45.86
CA ALA A 628 -27.05 -167.18 47.28
C ALA A 628 -28.47 -167.76 47.50
N GLY A 629 -29.44 -167.38 46.66
CA GLY A 629 -30.82 -167.89 46.72
C GLY A 629 -30.91 -169.42 46.62
N LYS A 630 -30.04 -170.04 45.81
CA LYS A 630 -29.93 -171.50 45.66
C LYS A 630 -29.28 -172.21 46.85
N GLN A 631 -28.55 -171.50 47.71
CA GLN A 631 -28.04 -172.02 48.98
C GLN A 631 -29.07 -171.87 50.11
N ILE A 632 -29.84 -170.77 50.11
CA ILE A 632 -30.90 -170.50 51.09
C ILE A 632 -32.04 -171.53 50.99
N SER A 633 -32.40 -172.00 49.78
CA SER A 633 -33.40 -173.07 49.62
C SER A 633 -32.95 -174.41 50.23
N ALA A 634 -31.67 -174.77 50.11
CA ALA A 634 -31.12 -175.98 50.72
C ALA A 634 -31.08 -175.93 52.26
N LEU A 635 -30.91 -174.74 52.84
CA LEU A 635 -30.95 -174.55 54.29
C LEU A 635 -32.38 -174.52 54.85
N ARG A 636 -33.36 -173.97 54.10
CA ARG A 636 -34.77 -173.98 54.50
C ARG A 636 -35.32 -175.39 54.72
N LEU A 637 -34.92 -176.37 53.90
CA LEU A 637 -35.38 -177.75 54.05
C LEU A 637 -34.92 -178.39 55.38
N LYS A 638 -33.72 -178.03 55.87
CA LYS A 638 -33.20 -178.54 57.16
C LYS A 638 -33.75 -177.80 58.38
N MET A 639 -34.10 -176.51 58.25
CA MET A 639 -34.76 -175.78 59.34
C MET A 639 -36.18 -176.31 59.63
N GLN A 640 -36.82 -176.96 58.66
CA GLN A 640 -38.18 -177.48 58.79
C GLN A 640 -38.28 -178.76 59.66
N GLU A 641 -37.17 -179.47 59.92
CA GLU A 641 -37.16 -180.72 60.71
C GLU A 641 -36.67 -180.58 62.16
N GLN A 642 -36.08 -179.44 62.57
CA GLN A 642 -35.39 -179.34 63.87
C GLN A 642 -35.91 -178.31 64.88
N GLN A 643 -36.75 -177.34 64.49
CA GLN A 643 -37.17 -176.26 65.41
C GLN A 643 -38.69 -176.16 65.68
N GLU A 644 -39.45 -177.24 65.47
CA GLU A 644 -40.85 -177.34 65.91
C GLU A 644 -41.00 -177.57 67.44
N GLN A 645 -39.89 -177.63 68.19
CA GLN A 645 -39.84 -177.92 69.63
C GLN A 645 -39.65 -176.70 70.57
N LEU A 646 -39.59 -175.46 70.05
CA LEU A 646 -39.52 -174.24 70.88
C LEU A 646 -40.53 -173.19 70.43
N LEU A 647 -41.80 -173.44 70.75
CA LEU A 647 -42.92 -172.52 70.55
C LEU A 647 -43.12 -171.56 71.73
N ALA A 648 -43.70 -170.40 71.39
CA ALA A 648 -44.36 -169.41 72.25
C ALA A 648 -43.51 -168.35 73.01
N SER A 649 -44.06 -167.12 73.00
CA SER A 649 -43.59 -165.87 73.63
C SER A 649 -42.28 -165.25 73.09
N GLY A 650 -42.17 -163.94 72.91
CA GLY A 650 -43.23 -162.93 72.96
C GLY A 650 -42.79 -161.48 72.65
N LYS A 651 -43.40 -160.88 71.62
CA LYS A 651 -43.69 -159.43 71.40
C LYS A 651 -42.64 -158.34 71.75
N ASN A 652 -42.39 -157.51 70.71
CA ASN A 652 -42.33 -156.03 70.74
C ASN A 652 -40.99 -155.25 70.92
N VAL A 653 -40.70 -154.40 69.91
CA VAL A 653 -40.53 -152.91 69.98
C VAL A 653 -39.15 -152.26 70.32
N PHE A 654 -38.58 -151.55 69.31
CA PHE A 654 -37.85 -150.25 69.35
C PHE A 654 -36.47 -150.17 70.10
N ALA A 655 -35.64 -149.10 70.02
CA ALA A 655 -35.26 -148.11 68.98
C ALA A 655 -34.13 -147.15 69.51
N LEU A 656 -33.75 -146.12 68.73
CA LEU A 656 -33.03 -144.87 69.12
C LEU A 656 -31.52 -145.01 69.51
N GLU A 657 -30.69 -143.95 69.64
CA GLU A 657 -30.86 -142.48 69.73
C GLU A 657 -29.62 -141.75 69.09
N ALA A 658 -29.71 -140.63 68.33
CA ALA A 658 -29.61 -139.18 68.69
C ALA A 658 -28.32 -138.72 69.47
N ALA A 659 -27.83 -137.47 69.56
CA ALA A 659 -28.02 -136.11 68.94
C ALA A 659 -26.68 -135.31 69.17
N ARG A 660 -26.38 -134.01 68.93
CA ARG A 660 -27.00 -132.67 68.64
C ARG A 660 -26.01 -131.87 67.72
N ALA A 661 -26.23 -130.69 67.09
CA ALA A 661 -27.18 -129.56 67.14
C ALA A 661 -26.87 -128.37 68.12
N PHE A 662 -26.36 -127.21 67.63
CA PHE A 662 -26.32 -125.91 68.35
C PHE A 662 -26.33 -124.66 67.42
N ASN A 663 -26.59 -123.44 67.96
CA ASN A 663 -26.91 -122.20 67.20
C ASN A 663 -26.63 -120.89 68.03
N LYS A 664 -26.80 -119.67 67.42
CA LYS A 664 -26.57 -118.24 67.83
C LYS A 664 -25.22 -117.64 67.36
N HIS A 665 -25.06 -116.36 66.98
CA HIS A 665 -25.89 -115.11 66.91
C HIS A 665 -25.26 -114.14 65.84
N LEU A 666 -25.63 -112.89 65.49
CA LEU A 666 -26.56 -111.84 66.01
C LEU A 666 -27.25 -111.03 64.84
N TYR A 667 -27.29 -109.67 64.82
CA TYR A 667 -28.09 -108.84 63.87
C TYR A 667 -27.58 -107.34 63.68
N PRO A 668 -28.24 -106.36 62.98
CA PRO A 668 -27.62 -105.37 62.03
C PRO A 668 -27.91 -103.86 62.42
N PRO A 669 -28.06 -102.80 61.56
CA PRO A 669 -27.90 -102.57 60.07
C PRO A 669 -27.25 -101.21 59.62
N GLU A 670 -27.46 -100.84 58.33
CA GLU A 670 -27.51 -99.50 57.66
C GLU A 670 -26.28 -98.89 56.91
N ASP A 671 -26.39 -98.92 55.57
CA ASP A 671 -26.27 -97.87 54.53
C ASP A 671 -25.05 -96.93 54.28
N SER A 672 -24.97 -96.54 52.99
CA SER A 672 -24.31 -95.36 52.36
C SER A 672 -22.82 -95.40 51.92
N GLU A 673 -22.65 -95.63 50.61
CA GLU A 673 -21.86 -94.88 49.61
C GLU A 673 -20.35 -94.51 49.73
N VAL A 674 -19.64 -94.94 48.67
CA VAL A 674 -18.55 -94.26 47.93
C VAL A 674 -17.13 -94.23 48.53
N GLU A 675 -16.16 -94.52 47.65
CA GLU A 675 -14.77 -94.82 47.99
C GLU A 675 -13.83 -93.60 47.95
N GLN A 676 -13.07 -93.47 49.04
CA GLN A 676 -11.63 -93.17 49.10
C GLN A 676 -11.05 -91.99 48.29
N ASN A 677 -10.60 -90.99 49.06
CA ASN A 677 -9.58 -90.01 48.66
C ASN A 677 -8.30 -90.28 49.49
N GLY A 678 -7.12 -90.07 48.90
CA GLY A 678 -5.91 -89.69 49.66
C GLY A 678 -4.63 -90.49 49.45
N GLU A 679 -3.71 -89.98 48.63
CA GLU A 679 -2.33 -89.64 49.04
C GLU A 679 -1.63 -88.79 47.96
N VAL A 680 -1.03 -87.66 48.33
CA VAL A 680 -0.15 -86.83 47.47
C VAL A 680 0.98 -86.26 48.35
N ALA A 681 2.21 -86.31 47.85
CA ALA A 681 3.41 -85.98 48.62
C ALA A 681 3.68 -84.46 48.75
N ALA A 682 4.29 -84.06 49.87
CA ALA A 682 4.52 -82.66 50.24
C ALA A 682 5.66 -81.93 49.47
N ALA A 683 6.06 -82.42 48.28
CA ALA A 683 7.17 -81.85 47.51
C ALA A 683 6.74 -80.64 46.65
N ASP A 684 5.65 -80.77 45.90
CA ASP A 684 5.28 -79.80 44.85
C ASP A 684 4.84 -78.44 45.40
N ILE A 685 4.33 -78.41 46.63
CA ILE A 685 3.87 -77.19 47.32
C ILE A 685 5.04 -76.21 47.54
N LEU A 686 6.25 -76.70 47.85
CA LEU A 686 7.41 -75.83 48.09
C LEU A 686 7.97 -75.22 46.80
N GLN A 687 7.90 -75.94 45.68
CA GLN A 687 8.30 -75.41 44.37
C GLN A 687 7.31 -74.32 43.92
N LEU A 688 6.00 -74.59 43.99
CA LEU A 688 4.97 -73.61 43.64
C LEU A 688 4.97 -72.36 44.54
N GLN A 689 5.36 -72.47 45.81
CA GLN A 689 5.53 -71.30 46.69
C GLN A 689 6.77 -70.46 46.35
N LYS A 690 7.83 -71.06 45.80
CA LYS A 690 9.01 -70.32 45.34
C LYS A 690 8.71 -69.57 44.06
N ASP A 691 8.15 -70.26 43.06
CA ASP A 691 7.87 -69.69 41.75
C ASP A 691 6.84 -68.55 41.81
N ASN A 692 5.90 -68.59 42.77
CA ASN A 692 5.01 -67.46 43.06
C ASN A 692 5.78 -66.21 43.51
N ARG A 693 6.79 -66.31 44.39
CA ARG A 693 7.56 -65.14 44.84
C ARG A 693 8.40 -64.53 43.72
N ASP A 694 8.99 -65.36 42.88
CA ASP A 694 9.80 -64.89 41.75
C ASP A 694 8.90 -64.19 40.70
N LEU A 695 7.64 -64.63 40.54
CA LEU A 695 6.62 -63.94 39.73
C LEU A 695 6.10 -62.65 40.37
N GLU A 696 5.82 -62.63 41.67
CA GLU A 696 5.46 -61.41 42.42
C GLU A 696 6.55 -60.35 42.32
N GLN A 697 7.83 -60.75 42.42
CA GLN A 697 8.95 -59.83 42.25
C GLN A 697 9.01 -59.26 40.83
N GLN A 698 8.87 -60.08 39.78
CA GLN A 698 8.79 -59.59 38.39
C GLN A 698 7.61 -58.63 38.16
N ILE A 699 6.45 -58.90 38.76
CA ILE A 699 5.29 -57.99 38.72
C ILE A 699 5.63 -56.67 39.41
N SER A 700 6.34 -56.68 40.54
CA SER A 700 6.78 -55.47 41.24
C SER A 700 7.75 -54.63 40.39
N GLU A 701 8.63 -55.27 39.62
CA GLU A 701 9.63 -54.62 38.77
C GLU A 701 9.00 -54.05 37.49
N LYS A 702 8.09 -54.79 36.84
CA LYS A 702 7.33 -54.26 35.70
C LYS A 702 6.41 -53.11 36.10
N ASN A 703 5.84 -53.13 37.31
CA ASN A 703 5.08 -51.99 37.84
C ASN A 703 5.95 -50.74 38.11
N LYS A 704 7.23 -50.89 38.48
CA LYS A 704 8.19 -49.76 38.53
C LYS A 704 8.46 -49.21 37.13
N MET A 705 8.65 -50.08 36.14
CA MET A 705 8.90 -49.70 34.74
C MET A 705 7.68 -48.99 34.12
N ILE A 706 6.46 -49.44 34.40
CA ILE A 706 5.22 -48.76 33.98
C ILE A 706 5.15 -47.34 34.56
N LYS A 707 5.49 -47.14 35.85
CA LYS A 707 5.55 -45.79 36.44
C LYS A 707 6.59 -44.90 35.77
N GLN A 708 7.77 -45.41 35.43
CA GLN A 708 8.79 -44.64 34.68
C GLN A 708 8.32 -44.27 33.27
N LEU A 709 7.61 -45.16 32.57
CA LEU A 709 7.04 -44.86 31.25
C LEU A 709 5.89 -43.85 31.34
N GLN A 710 5.02 -43.97 32.34
CA GLN A 710 3.96 -42.99 32.61
C GLN A 710 4.52 -41.60 32.94
N GLN A 711 5.62 -41.53 33.71
CA GLN A 711 6.29 -40.26 33.98
C GLN A 711 6.94 -39.65 32.73
N ARG A 712 7.64 -40.45 31.90
CA ARG A 712 8.15 -39.99 30.60
C ARG A 712 7.04 -39.50 29.67
N MET A 713 5.87 -40.16 29.66
CA MET A 713 4.70 -39.70 28.91
C MET A 713 4.13 -38.38 29.44
N ALA A 714 4.14 -38.14 30.76
CA ALA A 714 3.73 -36.88 31.36
C ALA A 714 4.73 -35.73 31.06
N GLU A 715 6.02 -36.04 31.01
CA GLU A 715 7.09 -35.10 30.63
C GLU A 715 7.01 -34.75 29.14
N LEU A 716 6.90 -35.74 28.24
CA LEU A 716 6.63 -35.54 26.80
C LEU A 716 5.38 -34.70 26.55
N LYS A 717 4.28 -34.98 27.28
CA LYS A 717 3.04 -34.21 27.17
C LYS A 717 3.21 -32.76 27.63
N LYS A 718 4.08 -32.49 28.61
CA LYS A 718 4.47 -31.13 29.04
C LYS A 718 5.31 -30.41 27.97
N THR A 719 6.18 -31.11 27.25
CA THR A 719 6.97 -30.53 26.15
C THR A 719 6.08 -30.19 24.95
N LEU A 720 5.28 -31.15 24.48
CA LEU A 720 4.29 -30.94 23.40
C LEU A 720 3.30 -29.81 23.71
N GLN A 721 2.83 -29.70 24.96
CA GLN A 721 1.91 -28.63 25.38
C GLN A 721 2.59 -27.26 25.59
N LYS A 722 3.93 -27.19 25.53
CA LYS A 722 4.69 -25.93 25.43
C LYS A 722 4.93 -25.53 23.99
N GLU A 723 5.23 -26.47 23.10
CA GLU A 723 5.51 -26.19 21.68
C GLU A 723 4.22 -25.85 20.90
N LEU A 724 3.09 -26.48 21.21
CA LEU A 724 1.78 -26.21 20.57
C LEU A 724 1.08 -24.93 21.10
N LYS A 725 1.83 -23.87 21.43
CA LYS A 725 1.29 -22.59 21.93
C LYS A 725 1.94 -21.35 21.31
N ILE A 726 1.75 -21.20 20.00
CA ILE A 726 1.78 -19.88 19.36
C ILE A 726 0.42 -19.20 19.60
N ARG A 727 0.43 -17.90 19.93
CA ARG A 727 -0.75 -17.05 20.12
C ARG A 727 -1.00 -16.20 18.85
N PRO A 728 -2.24 -15.71 18.65
CA PRO A 728 -2.47 -14.34 18.23
C PRO A 728 -2.44 -13.38 19.45
N ASP A 729 -1.52 -12.42 19.47
CA ASP A 729 -1.76 -10.97 19.32
C ASP A 729 -3.18 -10.41 19.64
N ASN A 730 -3.35 -9.19 20.16
CA ASN A 730 -2.39 -8.11 20.47
C ASN A 730 -2.93 -7.15 21.56
N GLU A 731 -2.06 -6.51 22.34
CA GLU A 731 -2.08 -5.07 22.70
C GLU A 731 -0.96 -4.71 23.73
N ILE A 732 -0.69 -3.41 23.90
CA ILE A 732 0.66 -2.85 24.14
C ILE A 732 0.91 -2.44 25.64
N PRO A 733 1.97 -1.70 26.05
CA PRO A 733 3.00 -2.23 26.98
C PRO A 733 3.07 -1.53 28.35
N GLU A 734 4.00 -1.96 29.22
CA GLU A 734 5.00 -1.03 29.81
C GLU A 734 6.18 -1.70 30.58
N VAL A 735 7.30 -0.95 30.66
CA VAL A 735 8.29 -0.88 31.78
C VAL A 735 9.21 -2.09 32.11
N ARG A 736 10.53 -1.84 31.97
CA ARG A 736 11.71 -2.45 32.69
C ARG A 736 12.07 -3.93 32.42
N GLU A 737 13.33 -4.39 32.54
CA GLU A 737 14.63 -3.72 32.79
C GLU A 737 15.82 -4.52 32.16
N LYS A 738 17.02 -3.91 32.11
CA LYS A 738 18.33 -4.56 31.83
C LYS A 738 18.82 -5.38 33.07
N PRO A 739 19.96 -6.13 33.07
CA PRO A 739 20.97 -6.41 32.02
C PRO A 739 21.41 -7.91 31.90
N ASN A 740 22.47 -8.17 31.09
CA ASN A 740 23.44 -9.29 31.20
C ASN A 740 22.96 -10.73 30.85
N SER A 741 23.78 -11.64 30.29
CA SER A 741 25.11 -11.57 29.64
C SER A 741 25.35 -12.87 28.82
N GLU A 742 26.53 -12.97 28.18
CA GLU A 742 27.18 -14.18 27.62
C GLU A 742 26.72 -14.70 26.24
N VAL A 743 27.63 -14.60 25.27
CA VAL A 743 27.69 -15.36 24.01
C VAL A 743 28.61 -16.58 24.24
N PRO A 744 28.49 -17.69 23.47
CA PRO A 744 29.46 -17.82 22.37
C PRO A 744 29.01 -18.61 21.12
N ASN A 745 29.60 -18.19 20.00
CA ASN A 745 30.05 -18.98 18.83
C ASN A 745 29.09 -19.59 17.78
N ALA A 746 29.36 -19.14 16.54
CA ALA A 746 29.50 -19.90 15.29
C ALA A 746 28.22 -20.37 14.54
N ALA A 747 28.19 -20.43 13.20
CA ALA A 747 29.26 -20.23 12.22
C ALA A 747 28.80 -19.51 10.92
N MET A 748 29.75 -18.80 10.31
CA MET A 748 29.97 -18.53 8.87
C MET A 748 28.86 -18.81 7.85
N THR A 749 28.61 -17.83 6.97
CA THR A 749 28.79 -17.99 5.51
C THR A 749 29.30 -16.66 4.94
N VAL A 750 30.06 -16.70 3.85
CA VAL A 750 30.77 -15.55 3.26
C VAL A 750 30.20 -15.20 1.89
N THR A 751 29.94 -13.91 1.67
CA THR A 751 30.01 -13.29 0.33
C THR A 751 30.80 -11.98 0.45
N ASN A 752 31.82 -11.81 -0.38
CA ASN A 752 32.52 -10.53 -0.53
C ASN A 752 31.71 -9.63 -1.45
N ASN A 753 31.77 -8.31 -1.24
CA ASN A 753 32.31 -7.42 -2.28
C ASN A 753 32.75 -6.08 -1.69
N SER A 754 33.75 -5.51 -2.35
CA SER A 754 34.44 -4.27 -2.05
C SER A 754 33.54 -3.05 -1.82
N ASP A 755 33.83 -2.27 -0.78
CA ASP A 755 34.07 -0.85 -0.97
C ASP A 755 35.13 -0.31 0.00
N LEU A 756 36.21 0.29 -0.52
CA LEU A 756 37.34 0.80 0.27
C LEU A 756 37.23 2.31 0.47
N ASN A 757 36.21 2.73 1.22
CA ASN A 757 36.12 4.12 1.69
C ASN A 757 35.60 4.27 3.13
N ASP A 758 35.19 3.18 3.80
CA ASP A 758 34.65 3.24 5.17
C ASP A 758 35.76 3.35 6.24
N SER A 759 36.51 4.44 6.17
CA SER A 759 37.52 4.83 7.17
C SER A 759 36.91 5.66 8.31
N ARG A 760 35.58 5.61 8.50
CA ARG A 760 34.88 6.51 9.43
C ARG A 760 33.49 6.04 9.86
N GLU A 761 33.30 4.74 10.11
CA GLU A 761 32.15 4.22 10.85
C GLU A 761 32.13 4.80 12.29
N ILE A 762 31.53 5.99 12.43
CA ILE A 762 31.45 6.71 13.70
C ILE A 762 30.48 5.97 14.61
N ASN A 763 30.99 5.41 15.71
CA ASN A 763 30.15 4.74 16.71
C ASN A 763 29.06 5.71 17.21
N PHE A 764 27.81 5.46 16.78
CA PHE A 764 26.66 6.32 17.07
C PHE A 764 26.36 6.44 18.56
N GLU A 765 26.71 5.46 19.40
CA GLU A 765 26.54 5.53 20.85
C GLU A 765 27.57 6.49 21.48
N TYR A 766 28.81 6.49 21.00
CA TYR A 766 29.82 7.47 21.40
C TYR A 766 29.49 8.88 20.87
N LEU A 767 29.10 9.01 19.61
CA LEU A 767 28.67 10.28 19.02
C LEU A 767 27.47 10.88 19.78
N LYS A 768 26.46 10.06 20.10
CA LYS A 768 25.32 10.46 20.93
C LYS A 768 25.77 10.95 22.31
N HIS A 769 26.75 10.30 22.94
CA HIS A 769 27.32 10.78 24.21
C HIS A 769 28.05 12.12 24.06
N VAL A 770 28.88 12.30 23.03
CA VAL A 770 29.62 13.55 22.79
C VAL A 770 28.69 14.71 22.46
N VAL A 771 27.69 14.51 21.60
CA VAL A 771 26.68 15.53 21.27
C VAL A 771 25.82 15.88 22.49
N LEU A 772 25.34 14.89 23.25
CA LEU A 772 24.57 15.13 24.47
C LEU A 772 25.41 15.90 25.51
N LYS A 773 26.70 15.55 25.65
CA LYS A 773 27.62 16.24 26.56
C LYS A 773 27.92 17.67 26.09
N PHE A 774 28.16 17.89 24.80
CA PHE A 774 28.31 19.23 24.21
C PHE A 774 27.10 20.13 24.52
N MET A 775 25.89 19.62 24.32
CA MET A 775 24.63 20.33 24.58
C MET A 775 24.31 20.53 26.08
N SER A 776 24.99 19.82 26.99
CA SER A 776 24.68 19.80 28.43
C SER A 776 25.82 20.31 29.33
N CYS A 777 26.94 20.74 28.75
CA CYS A 777 28.11 21.25 29.49
C CYS A 777 28.15 22.78 29.49
N ARG A 778 29.05 23.35 30.30
CA ARG A 778 29.26 24.80 30.39
C ARG A 778 29.88 25.34 29.11
N GLU A 779 29.63 26.60 28.77
CA GLU A 779 30.03 27.22 27.50
C GLU A 779 31.54 27.13 27.26
N SER A 780 32.35 27.26 28.33
CA SER A 780 33.81 27.07 28.27
C SER A 780 34.24 25.63 27.93
N GLU A 781 33.49 24.63 28.39
CA GLU A 781 33.74 23.21 28.10
C GLU A 781 33.22 22.84 26.69
N ALA A 782 32.06 23.38 26.31
CA ALA A 782 31.49 23.25 24.98
C ALA A 782 32.46 23.75 23.90
N PHE A 783 33.11 24.90 24.09
CA PHE A 783 34.17 25.41 23.19
C PHE A 783 35.30 24.39 22.94
N HIS A 784 35.67 23.60 23.93
CA HIS A 784 36.69 22.54 23.78
C HIS A 784 36.13 21.30 23.08
N LEU A 785 34.84 21.01 23.29
CA LEU A 785 34.13 19.90 22.64
C LEU A 785 33.76 20.20 21.18
N ILE A 786 33.66 21.46 20.73
CA ILE A 786 33.41 21.82 19.32
C ILE A 786 34.34 21.01 18.40
N LYS A 787 35.64 21.03 18.64
CA LYS A 787 36.63 20.34 17.79
C LYS A 787 36.49 18.81 17.81
N ALA A 788 35.98 18.23 18.90
CA ALA A 788 35.66 16.81 18.95
C ALA A 788 34.39 16.49 18.15
N VAL A 789 33.36 17.35 18.23
CA VAL A 789 32.14 17.24 17.43
C VAL A 789 32.46 17.40 15.94
N SER A 790 33.26 18.38 15.52
CA SER A 790 33.69 18.57 14.12
C SER A 790 34.34 17.32 13.54
N VAL A 791 35.27 16.70 14.28
CA VAL A 791 36.00 15.49 13.84
C VAL A 791 35.09 14.26 13.82
N LEU A 792 34.08 14.18 14.69
CA LEU A 792 33.12 13.07 14.75
C LEU A 792 31.93 13.21 13.78
N LEU A 793 31.63 14.43 13.29
CA LEU A 793 30.56 14.70 12.33
C LEU A 793 31.07 15.13 10.95
N ASN A 794 32.40 15.22 10.76
CA ASN A 794 33.07 15.68 9.54
C ASN A 794 32.70 17.11 9.11
N PHE A 795 32.45 18.00 10.08
CA PHE A 795 32.14 19.40 9.78
C PHE A 795 33.26 20.09 9.00
N SER A 796 32.86 20.97 8.09
CA SER A 796 33.76 21.89 7.40
C SER A 796 34.37 22.91 8.36
N GLN A 797 35.40 23.63 7.91
CA GLN A 797 36.02 24.67 8.76
C GLN A 797 35.06 25.84 9.01
N GLU A 798 34.16 26.10 8.05
CA GLU A 798 33.09 27.09 8.08
C GLU A 798 31.99 26.67 9.06
N GLU A 799 31.55 25.41 9.02
CA GLU A 799 30.57 24.85 9.97
C GLU A 799 31.11 24.83 11.41
N GLU A 800 32.37 24.46 11.61
CA GLU A 800 33.05 24.57 12.91
C GLU A 800 33.10 26.03 13.40
N ASN A 801 33.33 26.99 12.51
CA ASN A 801 33.38 28.41 12.87
C ASN A 801 32.00 28.98 13.17
N MET A 802 30.96 28.61 12.43
CA MET A 802 29.57 28.97 12.74
C MET A 802 29.15 28.48 14.14
N LEU A 803 29.59 27.29 14.55
CA LEU A 803 29.36 26.78 15.90
C LEU A 803 30.10 27.58 16.98
N LYS A 804 31.37 27.99 16.73
CA LYS A 804 32.11 28.89 17.62
C LYS A 804 31.41 30.23 17.76
N GLU A 805 31.08 30.89 16.64
CA GLU A 805 30.42 32.19 16.61
C GLU A 805 29.04 32.15 17.28
N THR A 806 28.28 31.07 17.09
CA THR A 806 26.98 30.88 17.78
C THR A 806 27.17 30.75 19.30
N LEU A 807 28.22 30.06 19.76
CA LEU A 807 28.51 29.95 21.19
C LEU A 807 29.02 31.29 21.77
N GLU A 808 29.89 31.97 21.04
CA GLU A 808 30.42 33.30 21.40
C GLU A 808 29.31 34.35 21.44
N TYR A 809 28.34 34.28 20.52
CA TYR A 809 27.14 35.11 20.53
C TYR A 809 26.27 34.82 21.75
N LYS A 810 26.01 33.55 22.09
CA LYS A 810 25.27 33.21 23.32
C LYS A 810 25.95 33.76 24.58
N VAL A 811 27.27 33.62 24.70
CA VAL A 811 28.04 34.21 25.81
C VAL A 811 27.91 35.74 25.83
N ARG A 812 28.10 36.42 24.69
CA ARG A 812 27.93 37.89 24.60
C ARG A 812 26.49 38.32 24.94
N PHE A 813 25.48 37.60 24.48
CA PHE A 813 24.07 37.91 24.70
C PHE A 813 23.69 37.82 26.19
N VAL A 814 24.16 36.79 26.90
CA VAL A 814 23.98 36.64 28.36
C VAL A 814 24.70 37.76 29.13
N PHE A 815 25.85 38.25 28.65
CA PHE A 815 26.61 39.31 29.33
C PHE A 815 26.15 40.75 29.01
N LEU A 816 25.34 40.99 27.97
CA LEU A 816 24.88 42.34 27.60
C LEU A 816 23.44 42.69 28.00
N CYS A 817 22.61 41.73 28.43
CA CYS A 817 21.18 41.96 28.71
C CYS A 817 20.77 41.67 30.17
N PRO A 818 20.90 42.64 31.11
CA PRO A 818 20.41 42.52 32.49
C PRO A 818 18.94 42.98 32.69
N LEU A 819 18.22 43.34 31.61
CA LEU A 819 16.88 43.93 31.68
C LEU A 819 15.94 43.37 30.60
N LEU A 820 15.19 42.32 30.94
CA LEU A 820 13.85 42.02 30.43
C LEU A 820 13.24 40.86 31.23
N ASP A 821 12.03 41.03 31.75
CA ASP A 821 11.34 40.02 32.55
C ASP A 821 10.98 38.77 31.72
N VAL A 822 11.23 37.58 32.29
CA VAL A 822 10.88 36.30 31.67
C VAL A 822 9.42 35.94 32.01
N PRO A 823 8.51 35.77 31.02
CA PRO A 823 7.14 35.35 31.29
C PRO A 823 7.07 33.95 31.91
N GLN A 824 6.35 33.81 33.02
CA GLN A 824 6.34 32.61 33.89
C GLN A 824 5.71 31.33 33.29
N HIS A 825 5.49 31.25 31.97
CA HIS A 825 4.62 30.23 31.37
C HIS A 825 5.29 28.88 31.02
N ILE A 826 6.60 28.73 31.27
CA ILE A 826 7.36 27.48 31.03
C ILE A 826 7.99 26.98 32.34
N SER A 827 7.15 26.55 33.29
CA SER A 827 7.57 25.84 34.52
C SER A 827 6.55 24.81 35.03
N GLN A 828 5.55 24.43 34.23
CA GLN A 828 4.46 23.51 34.63
C GLN A 828 4.55 22.09 34.03
N ILE A 829 5.61 21.74 33.29
CA ILE A 829 5.73 20.43 32.61
C ILE A 829 6.85 19.54 33.19
N LEU A 830 7.78 20.09 33.99
CA LEU A 830 8.85 19.32 34.66
C LEU A 830 9.06 19.82 36.09
N GLY A 831 8.33 19.27 37.08
CA GLY A 831 8.48 19.71 38.47
C GLY A 831 7.46 19.17 39.48
N SER A 832 7.21 17.85 39.51
CA SER A 832 6.15 17.27 40.36
C SER A 832 6.52 15.93 41.04
N VAL A 833 7.75 15.81 41.57
CA VAL A 833 8.11 14.74 42.53
C VAL A 833 8.99 15.32 43.66
N SER A 834 8.60 15.01 44.90
CA SER A 834 9.33 15.17 46.17
C SER A 834 9.56 16.55 46.81
N ASN A 835 9.05 16.63 48.06
CA ASN A 835 9.63 17.24 49.26
C ASN A 835 9.44 18.75 49.56
N ASP A 836 8.42 18.97 50.40
CA ASP A 836 8.54 19.50 51.77
C ASP A 836 8.65 21.01 52.10
N ASN A 837 7.64 21.43 52.86
CA ASN A 837 7.75 22.24 54.09
C ASN A 837 8.36 23.66 53.99
N ARG A 838 7.46 24.67 53.95
CA ARG A 838 7.09 25.44 55.17
C ARG A 838 5.88 26.37 54.98
N CYS A 839 5.26 26.68 56.12
CA CYS A 839 4.10 27.58 56.26
C CYS A 839 4.42 29.04 55.90
N PHE A 840 3.40 29.83 55.54
CA PHE A 840 2.85 30.88 56.43
C PHE A 840 1.46 31.38 55.98
N HIS A 841 0.76 32.11 56.85
CA HIS A 841 -0.54 32.78 56.60
C HIS A 841 -0.45 33.80 55.44
N ALA A 842 -1.42 33.97 54.54
CA ALA A 842 -2.86 34.26 54.67
C ALA A 842 -3.17 35.72 55.08
N ILE A 843 -4.41 36.19 54.74
CA ILE A 843 -5.06 37.50 55.02
C ILE A 843 -5.24 38.45 53.81
N SER A 844 -6.51 38.52 53.37
CA SER A 844 -7.29 39.68 52.89
C SER A 844 -6.88 40.56 51.69
N ARG A 845 -7.78 40.62 50.70
CA ARG A 845 -8.11 41.86 49.97
C ARG A 845 -8.56 42.95 50.96
N PRO A 846 -8.43 44.23 50.57
CA PRO A 846 -9.64 45.05 50.56
C PRO A 846 -9.97 45.60 49.17
N VAL A 847 -11.26 45.69 48.87
CA VAL A 847 -11.77 46.58 47.83
C VAL A 847 -11.77 47.99 48.41
N CYS A 848 -11.34 48.99 47.63
CA CYS A 848 -11.79 50.36 47.83
C CYS A 848 -12.15 50.98 46.48
N LEU A 849 -13.13 51.88 46.50
CA LEU A 849 -13.84 52.40 45.33
C LEU A 849 -13.67 53.92 45.24
N GLN A 850 -14.07 54.47 44.08
CA GLN A 850 -14.43 55.87 43.85
C GLN A 850 -13.33 56.96 43.78
N THR A 851 -13.20 57.52 42.56
CA THR A 851 -13.07 58.97 42.25
C THR A 851 -11.70 59.65 42.52
N PHE A 852 -11.31 60.76 41.87
CA PHE A 852 -12.08 61.85 41.24
C PHE A 852 -11.43 62.43 39.94
N LYS A 853 -12.26 63.12 39.14
CA LYS A 853 -12.07 63.97 37.94
C LYS A 853 -10.66 64.36 37.40
N HIS A 854 -10.61 64.35 36.05
CA HIS A 854 -10.09 65.38 35.12
C HIS A 854 -8.95 66.33 35.54
N ALA A 855 -7.87 66.31 34.75
CA ALA A 855 -7.65 67.33 33.71
C ALA A 855 -7.17 66.64 32.43
#